data_AF-A0AAW5PK17-F1
#
_entry.id   AF-A0AAW5PK17-F1
#
_cell.length_a   1.000
_cell.length_b   1.000
_cell.length_c   1.000
_cell.angle_alpha   90.00
_cell.angle_beta   90.00
_cell.angle_gamma   90.00
#
_symmetry.space_group_name_H-M   'P 1'
#
loop_
_entity.id
_entity.type
_entity.pdbx_description
1 polymer ?
#
loop_
_entity_poly.entity_id
_entity_poly.type
_entity_poly.pdbx_seq_one_letter_code
_entity_poly.pdbx_strand_id
1 'polypeptide(L)'
;MRWSPLLLAGLCLGVPSITVAAPDAFSTCLVTLKAQAGKQGITAERFDTLTAGLTPDPSVLPLLDAQPEFTTPLWDYLAALVDTQRVADGRARLAEHRDLLARVSTEYGVDPATIVAVWGVESDYGRVFGKRPLLQSLATLSCQGRRQPFFRGELLALLKLIDAGDLRAEGLTGSWAGAFGHTQFMPSTYARIAVDGDGDGRRDLVASIPDALASTANYLKKAGWRTGQPWGIEVKIPAGLNASVAGRTQRKPLADWRALGIVPVAGGALAPAGLPADSNAALLLPTGTKGPAWLVFRNYDAIYAYNAAESYALAIATLADRLRGGTGIAAAWPTDDPGIGRTERRELQTLLLARGHDIGTADGMIGTATRRAIQAEQQRLGWTPADGRAGQRILTALRGAPPSSTPTMPASTVFTLPPNHAQYVQYVQSPAAPRAALPKVPGLSLADIQGFPAWTVQTPFATAAISVFGGQLLSYVPKGGQDVMWLSPSAQPLPTPIRGGSPVCWPYFGRQGQGNDVPSHGFVRNVPWTLQQARREADGTMVLTLAPPVLENLDLRLRMELRIGRTLEQRLITENTGREPVAFTQALHNYFHVSDAMQVSVEGLDGLSYLDKFENYATPRQQQGDWNLRDPRDPGRSDRIYTQAGGRYVLKDPGLKRRIEITTTGSRSLVAWNPGEAGASKMADVGAGWRNYVCLEAANAGPDVITLPAGASHTLTQTFSVLPL
;
A
#
# COMPACT_ATOMS: atom_id res chain seq x y z
N MET A 1 53.51 -61.91 0.72
CA MET A 1 52.48 -62.95 0.92
C MET A 1 51.27 -62.28 1.56
N ARG A 2 50.07 -62.54 1.01
CA ARG A 2 48.79 -62.02 1.50
C ARG A 2 48.54 -62.49 2.94
N TRP A 3 47.66 -61.79 3.66
CA TRP A 3 46.40 -62.31 4.22
C TRP A 3 45.58 -61.13 4.81
N SER A 4 44.31 -61.04 4.44
CA SER A 4 43.29 -60.24 5.15
C SER A 4 42.76 -61.03 6.35
N PRO A 5 42.09 -60.37 7.31
CA PRO A 5 40.70 -60.75 7.55
C PRO A 5 39.73 -59.60 7.90
N LEU A 6 38.46 -60.00 8.00
CA LEU A 6 37.19 -59.28 7.99
C LEU A 6 36.81 -58.47 9.26
N LEU A 7 36.09 -57.36 9.01
CA LEU A 7 34.85 -56.83 9.64
C LEU A 7 34.51 -57.08 11.12
N LEU A 8 34.20 -55.99 11.84
CA LEU A 8 33.07 -55.93 12.78
C LEU A 8 32.31 -54.60 12.58
N ALA A 9 31.04 -54.69 12.20
CA ALA A 9 30.12 -53.58 12.06
C ALA A 9 29.38 -53.33 13.39
N GLY A 10 29.56 -52.14 13.98
CA GLY A 10 28.77 -51.67 15.12
C GLY A 10 27.66 -50.74 14.64
N LEU A 11 26.41 -51.20 14.76
CA LEU A 11 25.21 -50.39 14.53
C LEU A 11 25.04 -49.40 15.69
N CYS A 12 25.40 -48.13 15.49
CA CYS A 12 25.00 -47.05 16.40
C CYS A 12 23.63 -46.52 15.96
N LEU A 13 22.58 -46.85 16.73
CA LEU A 13 21.27 -46.20 16.63
C LEU A 13 21.42 -44.73 17.05
N GLY A 14 21.43 -43.82 16.06
CA GLY A 14 21.43 -42.39 16.30
C GLY A 14 20.09 -41.92 16.85
N VAL A 15 20.09 -41.45 18.10
CA VAL A 15 18.96 -40.70 18.67
C VAL A 15 18.86 -39.38 17.91
N PRO A 16 17.70 -39.00 17.34
CA PRO A 16 17.57 -37.71 16.69
C PRO A 16 17.72 -36.62 17.75
N SER A 17 18.80 -35.84 17.63
CA SER A 17 18.98 -34.64 18.44
C SER A 17 17.95 -33.61 17.98
N ILE A 18 16.92 -33.39 18.79
CA ILE A 18 16.02 -32.24 18.63
C ILE A 18 16.85 -31.00 18.94
N THR A 19 17.38 -30.36 17.91
CA THR A 19 17.95 -29.02 18.02
C THR A 19 16.81 -28.06 18.32
N VAL A 20 16.61 -27.72 19.60
CA VAL A 20 15.81 -26.55 19.98
C VAL A 20 16.56 -25.33 19.45
N ALA A 21 15.99 -24.66 18.45
CA ALA A 21 16.54 -23.42 17.93
C ALA A 21 16.71 -22.42 19.10
N ALA A 22 17.88 -21.79 19.18
CA ALA A 22 18.11 -20.75 20.18
C ALA A 22 17.06 -19.64 20.01
N PRO A 23 16.50 -19.09 21.11
CA PRO A 23 15.51 -18.03 21.03
C PRO A 23 16.08 -16.84 20.25
N ASP A 24 15.31 -16.29 19.31
CA ASP A 24 15.73 -15.10 18.57
C ASP A 24 15.94 -13.90 19.51
N ALA A 25 16.66 -12.87 19.03
CA ALA A 25 17.01 -11.70 19.85
C ALA A 25 15.79 -10.95 20.41
N PHE A 26 14.64 -11.03 19.73
CA PHE A 26 13.40 -10.39 20.16
C PHE A 26 12.77 -11.13 21.35
N SER A 27 12.66 -12.45 21.28
CA SER A 27 12.18 -13.30 22.38
C SER A 27 13.06 -13.16 23.64
N THR A 28 14.38 -13.09 23.48
CA THR A 28 15.32 -12.84 24.59
C THR A 28 15.09 -11.47 25.25
N CYS A 29 14.82 -10.44 24.44
CA CYS A 29 14.47 -9.12 24.94
C CYS A 29 13.15 -9.15 25.73
N LEU A 30 12.10 -9.82 25.24
CA LEU A 30 10.83 -9.94 25.95
C LEU A 30 10.99 -10.61 27.32
N VAL A 31 11.84 -11.64 27.44
CA VAL A 31 12.17 -12.26 28.73
C VAL A 31 12.82 -11.25 29.69
N THR A 32 13.70 -10.38 29.19
CA THR A 32 14.30 -9.31 30.01
C THR A 32 13.26 -8.28 30.45
N LEU A 33 12.30 -7.94 29.58
CA LEU A 33 11.22 -7.01 29.88
C LEU A 33 10.21 -7.57 30.89
N LYS A 34 9.97 -8.88 30.87
CA LYS A 34 9.14 -9.57 31.86
C LYS A 34 9.62 -9.34 33.29
N ALA A 35 10.93 -9.41 33.53
CA ALA A 35 11.50 -9.11 34.84
C ALA A 35 11.31 -7.64 35.27
N GLN A 36 11.34 -6.71 34.31
CA GLN A 36 11.07 -5.29 34.57
C GLN A 36 9.58 -5.03 34.83
N ALA A 37 8.69 -5.72 34.11
CA ALA A 37 7.25 -5.67 34.30
C ALA A 37 6.83 -6.17 35.70
N GLY A 38 7.52 -7.19 36.23
CA GLY A 38 7.32 -7.66 37.61
C GLY A 38 7.55 -6.56 38.66
N LYS A 39 8.60 -5.73 38.50
CA LYS A 39 8.87 -4.58 39.39
C LYS A 39 7.79 -3.50 39.32
N GLN A 40 6.95 -3.57 38.31
CA GLN A 40 5.92 -2.60 37.98
C GLN A 40 4.51 -3.13 38.33
N GLY A 41 4.41 -4.32 38.93
CA GLY A 41 3.17 -4.92 39.42
C GLY A 41 2.50 -5.89 38.45
N ILE A 42 3.05 -6.11 37.26
CA ILE A 42 2.49 -7.05 36.27
C ILE A 42 3.04 -8.46 36.56
N THR A 43 2.15 -9.42 36.80
CA THR A 43 2.57 -10.80 37.08
C THR A 43 3.21 -11.46 35.87
N ALA A 44 4.06 -12.47 36.10
CA ALA A 44 4.72 -13.21 35.04
C ALA A 44 3.72 -13.83 34.04
N GLU A 45 2.66 -14.47 34.55
CA GLU A 45 1.59 -15.08 33.75
C GLU A 45 0.84 -14.05 32.92
N ARG A 46 0.57 -12.88 33.51
CA ARG A 46 -0.13 -11.80 32.82
C ARG A 46 0.73 -11.20 31.71
N PHE A 47 2.02 -10.99 31.97
CA PHE A 47 2.97 -10.52 30.94
C PHE A 47 3.02 -11.51 29.76
N ASP A 48 3.10 -12.81 30.02
CA ASP A 48 3.10 -13.84 28.99
C ASP A 48 1.81 -13.79 28.15
N THR A 49 0.66 -13.65 28.81
CA THR A 49 -0.64 -13.51 28.15
C THR A 49 -0.70 -12.29 27.24
N LEU A 50 -0.26 -11.12 27.74
CA LEU A 50 -0.31 -9.85 27.00
C LEU A 50 0.71 -9.77 25.85
N THR A 51 1.78 -10.55 25.92
CA THR A 51 2.84 -10.56 24.90
C THR A 51 2.81 -11.80 24.00
N ALA A 52 1.84 -12.70 24.22
CA ALA A 52 1.63 -13.89 23.40
C ALA A 52 1.40 -13.52 21.93
N GLY A 53 2.15 -14.16 21.04
CA GLY A 53 2.02 -13.95 19.59
C GLY A 53 2.63 -12.65 19.05
N LEU A 54 3.28 -11.81 19.88
CA LEU A 54 3.99 -10.64 19.38
C LEU A 54 5.17 -11.06 18.48
N THR A 55 5.23 -10.48 17.29
CA THR A 55 6.35 -10.61 16.36
C THR A 55 6.94 -9.23 16.08
N PRO A 56 8.27 -9.10 15.86
CA PRO A 56 8.85 -7.80 15.54
C PRO A 56 8.28 -7.27 14.22
N ASP A 57 8.08 -5.95 14.14
CA ASP A 57 7.71 -5.24 12.90
C ASP A 57 8.87 -4.34 12.45
N PRO A 58 9.83 -4.85 11.65
CA PRO A 58 10.99 -4.08 11.23
C PRO A 58 10.66 -2.79 10.47
N SER A 59 9.44 -2.66 9.92
CA SER A 59 9.03 -1.48 9.16
C SER A 59 8.89 -0.21 10.01
N VAL A 60 8.86 -0.32 11.35
CA VAL A 60 8.84 0.85 12.25
C VAL A 60 10.25 1.43 12.49
N LEU A 61 11.31 0.65 12.26
CA LEU A 61 12.67 1.07 12.59
C LEU A 61 13.15 2.27 11.74
N PRO A 62 12.95 2.31 10.41
CA PRO A 62 13.36 3.46 9.61
C PRO A 62 12.58 4.74 9.95
N LEU A 63 11.39 4.63 10.55
CA LEU A 63 10.56 5.78 10.91
C LEU A 63 11.12 6.55 12.12
N LEU A 64 12.02 5.94 12.89
CA LEU A 64 12.74 6.63 13.96
C LEU A 64 13.49 7.85 13.42
N ASP A 65 14.03 7.76 12.21
CA ASP A 65 14.92 8.75 11.59
C ASP A 65 14.19 9.77 10.71
N ALA A 66 12.87 9.66 10.56
CA ALA A 66 12.07 10.49 9.67
C ALA A 66 10.78 10.97 10.35
N GLN A 67 10.91 12.03 11.16
CA GLN A 67 9.75 12.71 11.76
C GLN A 67 9.33 13.92 10.91
N PRO A 68 8.12 13.90 10.31
CA PRO A 68 7.65 14.94 9.40
C PRO A 68 7.78 16.36 9.95
N GLU A 69 7.54 16.53 11.26
CA GLU A 69 7.64 17.81 11.97
C GLU A 69 9.00 18.51 11.79
N PHE A 70 10.08 17.74 11.62
CA PHE A 70 11.45 18.24 11.52
C PHE A 70 12.02 18.17 10.11
N THR A 71 11.50 17.28 9.25
CA THR A 71 12.03 17.05 7.90
C THR A 71 11.23 17.74 6.80
N THR A 72 9.96 18.07 7.06
CA THR A 72 9.07 18.67 6.06
C THR A 72 9.17 20.19 6.11
N PRO A 73 9.31 20.88 4.95
CA PRO A 73 9.25 22.34 4.91
C PRO A 73 7.99 22.87 5.61
N LEU A 74 8.12 23.93 6.40
CA LEU A 74 7.05 24.40 7.28
C LEU A 74 5.73 24.67 6.54
N TRP A 75 5.80 25.27 5.36
CA TRP A 75 4.61 25.54 4.53
C TRP A 75 3.93 24.27 4.02
N ASP A 76 4.67 23.19 3.76
CA ASP A 76 4.07 21.89 3.39
C ASP A 76 3.40 21.25 4.60
N TYR A 77 4.05 21.33 5.75
CA TYR A 77 3.52 20.78 7.00
C TYR A 77 2.21 21.46 7.38
N LEU A 78 2.16 22.80 7.36
CA LEU A 78 0.92 23.54 7.62
C LEU A 78 -0.14 23.34 6.53
N ALA A 79 0.23 23.34 5.25
CA ALA A 79 -0.75 23.09 4.17
C ALA A 79 -1.41 21.70 4.29
N ALA A 80 -0.67 20.70 4.79
CA ALA A 80 -1.20 19.36 5.00
C ALA A 80 -2.12 19.24 6.23
N LEU A 81 -1.94 20.09 7.24
CA LEU A 81 -2.63 20.00 8.54
C LEU A 81 -3.62 21.14 8.83
N VAL A 82 -3.62 22.20 8.04
CA VAL A 82 -4.49 23.38 8.19
C VAL A 82 -5.17 23.70 6.86
N ASP A 83 -5.75 22.67 6.23
CA ASP A 83 -6.46 22.79 4.97
C ASP A 83 -7.94 23.21 5.15
N THR A 84 -8.58 23.64 4.06
CA THR A 84 -9.97 24.12 4.06
C THR A 84 -10.98 23.06 4.50
N GLN A 85 -10.78 21.79 4.14
CA GLN A 85 -11.64 20.68 4.52
C GLN A 85 -11.55 20.46 6.04
N ARG A 86 -10.33 20.41 6.59
CA ARG A 86 -10.13 20.22 8.02
C ARG A 86 -10.68 21.37 8.87
N VAL A 87 -10.59 22.61 8.38
CA VAL A 87 -11.22 23.77 9.03
C VAL A 87 -12.75 23.63 9.05
N ALA A 88 -13.36 23.23 7.93
CA ALA A 88 -14.80 22.99 7.84
C ALA A 88 -15.25 21.88 8.80
N ASP A 89 -14.53 20.75 8.78
CA ASP A 89 -14.75 19.62 9.70
C ASP A 89 -14.65 20.07 11.17
N GLY A 90 -13.64 20.85 11.54
CA GLY A 90 -13.47 21.33 12.91
C GLY A 90 -14.57 22.29 13.35
N ARG A 91 -15.07 23.14 12.46
CA ARG A 91 -16.25 23.98 12.74
C ARG A 91 -17.51 23.14 12.95
N ALA A 92 -17.67 22.06 12.19
CA ALA A 92 -18.75 21.10 12.42
C ALA A 92 -18.60 20.43 13.80
N ARG A 93 -17.40 20.01 14.19
CA ARG A 93 -17.14 19.42 15.53
C ARG A 93 -17.38 20.40 16.69
N LEU A 94 -17.01 21.67 16.50
CA LEU A 94 -17.34 22.73 17.46
C LEU A 94 -18.85 22.88 17.67
N ALA A 95 -19.63 22.79 16.58
CA ALA A 95 -21.08 22.89 16.64
C ALA A 95 -21.72 21.63 17.25
N GLU A 96 -21.28 20.45 16.81
CA GLU A 96 -21.79 19.15 17.26
C GLU A 96 -21.55 18.90 18.76
N HIS A 97 -20.36 19.24 19.26
CA HIS A 97 -19.98 19.01 20.66
C HIS A 97 -20.03 20.28 21.51
N ARG A 98 -20.84 21.27 21.13
CA ARG A 98 -20.90 22.59 21.76
C ARG A 98 -21.03 22.51 23.29
N ASP A 99 -21.98 21.73 23.78
CA ASP A 99 -22.28 21.67 25.22
C ASP A 99 -21.16 20.96 26.00
N LEU A 100 -20.61 19.88 25.44
CA LEU A 100 -19.46 19.17 26.01
C LEU A 100 -18.24 20.11 26.09
N LEU A 101 -17.91 20.78 24.99
CA LEU A 101 -16.80 21.71 24.91
C LEU A 101 -16.98 22.91 25.85
N ALA A 102 -18.21 23.40 26.05
CA ALA A 102 -18.50 24.47 27.00
C ALA A 102 -18.22 24.03 28.44
N ARG A 103 -18.62 22.80 28.82
CA ARG A 103 -18.32 22.23 30.15
C ARG A 103 -16.81 22.07 30.34
N VAL A 104 -16.14 21.39 29.40
CA VAL A 104 -14.68 21.18 29.43
C VAL A 104 -13.95 22.52 29.47
N SER A 105 -14.38 23.51 28.69
CA SER A 105 -13.76 24.84 28.70
C SER A 105 -13.90 25.55 30.04
N THR A 106 -15.07 25.43 30.68
CA THR A 106 -15.32 26.00 32.01
C THR A 106 -14.44 25.36 33.07
N GLU A 107 -14.29 24.03 33.03
CA GLU A 107 -13.52 23.27 34.01
C GLU A 107 -12.01 23.52 33.89
N TYR A 108 -11.46 23.45 32.67
CA TYR A 108 -10.02 23.50 32.45
C TYR A 108 -9.51 24.91 32.09
N GLY A 109 -10.39 25.81 31.67
CA GLY A 109 -10.05 27.17 31.24
C GLY A 109 -9.35 27.23 29.87
N VAL A 110 -9.49 26.19 29.06
CA VAL A 110 -8.98 26.12 27.67
C VAL A 110 -10.14 26.36 26.73
N ASP A 111 -9.97 27.23 25.72
CA ASP A 111 -11.09 27.56 24.83
C ASP A 111 -11.43 26.40 23.87
N PRO A 112 -12.71 26.24 23.47
CA PRO A 112 -13.15 25.14 22.62
C PRO A 112 -12.41 25.00 21.29
N ALA A 113 -12.06 26.12 20.65
CA ALA A 113 -11.40 26.10 19.35
C ALA A 113 -9.98 25.53 19.45
N THR A 114 -9.25 25.81 20.54
CA THR A 114 -7.94 25.20 20.80
C THR A 114 -8.07 23.69 21.02
N ILE A 115 -9.03 23.24 21.84
CA ILE A 115 -9.23 21.81 22.11
C ILE A 115 -9.53 21.05 20.81
N VAL A 116 -10.44 21.57 19.99
CA VAL A 116 -10.78 20.97 18.70
C VAL A 116 -9.62 21.05 17.70
N ALA A 117 -8.80 22.11 17.72
CA ALA A 117 -7.63 22.20 16.87
C ALA A 117 -6.58 21.12 17.18
N VAL A 118 -6.32 20.84 18.47
CA VAL A 118 -5.46 19.71 18.87
C VAL A 118 -6.06 18.42 18.32
N TRP A 119 -7.35 18.17 18.55
CA TRP A 119 -8.02 16.96 18.07
C TRP A 119 -7.95 16.78 16.54
N GLY A 120 -8.07 17.88 15.79
CA GLY A 120 -7.97 17.89 14.33
C GLY A 120 -6.56 17.57 13.82
N VAL A 121 -5.53 18.11 14.47
CA VAL A 121 -4.13 17.83 14.10
C VAL A 121 -3.74 16.41 14.47
N GLU A 122 -4.13 15.93 15.65
CA GLU A 122 -3.72 14.62 16.16
C GLU A 122 -4.35 13.45 15.41
N SER A 123 -5.66 13.49 15.17
CA SER A 123 -6.39 12.32 14.66
C SER A 123 -7.38 12.60 13.54
N ASP A 124 -7.33 13.79 12.93
CA ASP A 124 -8.33 14.26 11.97
C ASP A 124 -9.77 14.11 12.52
N TYR A 125 -9.94 14.50 13.79
CA TYR A 125 -11.18 14.36 14.55
C TYR A 125 -11.63 12.89 14.74
N GLY A 126 -10.67 12.00 15.00
CA GLY A 126 -10.91 10.58 15.23
C GLY A 126 -11.03 9.71 13.97
N ARG A 127 -10.74 10.24 12.79
CA ARG A 127 -10.76 9.47 11.54
C ARG A 127 -9.46 8.70 11.30
N VAL A 128 -8.36 9.11 11.93
CA VAL A 128 -7.02 8.54 11.75
C VAL A 128 -6.35 8.36 13.11
N PHE A 129 -6.30 7.13 13.62
CA PHE A 129 -5.56 6.80 14.85
C PHE A 129 -4.17 6.20 14.59
N GLY A 130 -3.93 5.81 13.34
CA GLY A 130 -2.87 4.88 12.97
C GLY A 130 -3.40 3.44 12.86
N LYS A 131 -2.74 2.65 12.02
CA LYS A 131 -3.21 1.30 11.60
C LYS A 131 -2.36 0.17 12.18
N ARG A 132 -1.33 0.50 12.97
CA ARG A 132 -0.37 -0.49 13.47
C ARG A 132 -0.82 -1.03 14.82
N PRO A 133 -0.70 -2.34 15.07
CA PRO A 133 -0.93 -2.89 16.41
C PRO A 133 0.01 -2.21 17.43
N LEU A 134 -0.58 -1.60 18.46
CA LEU A 134 0.15 -0.70 19.36
C LEU A 134 1.22 -1.44 20.18
N LEU A 135 0.83 -2.59 20.78
CA LEU A 135 1.75 -3.44 21.54
C LEU A 135 2.91 -3.92 20.67
N GLN A 136 2.64 -4.33 19.44
CA GLN A 136 3.67 -4.83 18.53
C GLN A 136 4.69 -3.76 18.16
N SER A 137 4.23 -2.53 17.90
CA SER A 137 5.09 -1.38 17.59
C SER A 137 6.00 -1.04 18.77
N LEU A 138 5.43 -0.91 19.98
CA LEU A 138 6.18 -0.61 21.19
C LEU A 138 7.11 -1.75 21.62
N ALA A 139 6.71 -3.01 21.46
CA ALA A 139 7.57 -4.17 21.72
C ALA A 139 8.77 -4.18 20.78
N THR A 140 8.55 -3.95 19.48
CA THR A 140 9.63 -3.86 18.49
C THR A 140 10.63 -2.77 18.87
N LEU A 141 10.16 -1.55 19.17
CA LEU A 141 11.02 -0.42 19.53
C LEU A 141 11.66 -0.54 20.93
N SER A 142 11.08 -1.34 21.81
CA SER A 142 11.68 -1.69 23.11
C SER A 142 12.86 -2.64 22.97
N CYS A 143 12.85 -3.47 21.92
CA CYS A 143 13.81 -4.54 21.69
C CYS A 143 14.81 -4.26 20.57
N GLN A 144 14.52 -3.32 19.67
CA GLN A 144 15.33 -3.01 18.50
C GLN A 144 15.36 -1.49 18.24
N GLY A 145 16.36 -1.02 17.50
CA GLY A 145 16.51 0.39 17.16
C GLY A 145 17.06 1.26 18.28
N ARG A 146 16.95 2.59 18.11
CA ARG A 146 17.41 3.59 19.07
C ARG A 146 16.31 3.99 20.05
N ARG A 147 16.70 4.62 21.16
CA ARG A 147 15.79 5.06 22.26
C ARG A 147 15.02 3.92 22.96
N GLN A 148 15.54 2.70 22.94
CA GLN A 148 14.91 1.55 23.62
C GLN A 148 14.51 1.84 25.08
N PRO A 149 15.31 2.52 25.93
CA PRO A 149 14.88 2.82 27.30
C PRO A 149 13.57 3.61 27.38
N PHE A 150 13.35 4.55 26.45
CA PHE A 150 12.11 5.31 26.36
C PHE A 150 10.94 4.39 25.98
N PHE A 151 11.08 3.62 24.90
CA PHE A 151 10.00 2.73 24.44
C PHE A 151 9.69 1.59 25.41
N ARG A 152 10.68 1.11 26.17
CA ARG A 152 10.45 0.18 27.28
C ARG A 152 9.56 0.78 28.35
N GLY A 153 9.79 2.05 28.70
CA GLY A 153 8.90 2.79 29.61
C GLY A 153 7.47 2.87 29.08
N GLU A 154 7.30 3.17 27.79
CA GLU A 154 5.98 3.26 27.15
C GLU A 154 5.28 1.90 27.02
N LEU A 155 6.00 0.84 26.68
CA LEU A 155 5.46 -0.53 26.65
C LEU A 155 5.00 -0.95 28.04
N LEU A 156 5.82 -0.74 29.07
CA LEU A 156 5.45 -1.09 30.44
C LEU A 156 4.25 -0.28 30.94
N ALA A 157 4.18 1.01 30.59
CA ALA A 157 3.00 1.83 30.88
C ALA A 157 1.75 1.28 30.16
N LEU A 158 1.85 0.93 28.88
CA LEU A 158 0.74 0.34 28.14
C LEU A 158 0.25 -0.98 28.76
N LEU A 159 1.16 -1.88 29.09
CA LEU A 159 0.82 -3.16 29.71
C LEU A 159 0.09 -2.96 31.04
N LYS A 160 0.49 -1.98 31.86
CA LYS A 160 -0.22 -1.64 33.10
C LYS A 160 -1.65 -1.15 32.83
N LEU A 161 -1.83 -0.29 31.84
CA LEU A 161 -3.15 0.24 31.50
C LEU A 161 -4.09 -0.88 31.04
N ILE A 162 -3.56 -1.83 30.27
CA ILE A 162 -4.33 -3.01 29.85
C ILE A 162 -4.62 -3.93 31.03
N ASP A 163 -3.66 -4.11 31.93
CA ASP A 163 -3.82 -4.96 33.10
C ASP A 163 -4.84 -4.40 34.10
N ALA A 164 -4.84 -3.08 34.30
CA ALA A 164 -5.81 -2.38 35.14
C ALA A 164 -7.23 -2.33 34.53
N GLY A 165 -7.39 -2.68 33.24
CA GLY A 165 -8.65 -2.62 32.52
C GLY A 165 -9.01 -1.23 31.96
N ASP A 166 -8.08 -0.26 32.04
CA ASP A 166 -8.24 1.08 31.45
C ASP A 166 -8.28 1.00 29.91
N LEU A 167 -7.57 0.03 29.32
CA LEU A 167 -7.53 -0.22 27.87
C LEU A 167 -7.73 -1.70 27.56
N ARG A 168 -8.32 -2.02 26.40
CA ARG A 168 -8.37 -3.38 25.87
C ARG A 168 -7.19 -3.60 24.91
N ALA A 169 -6.58 -4.79 24.94
CA ALA A 169 -5.48 -5.12 24.04
C ALA A 169 -5.98 -5.39 22.62
N GLU A 170 -7.14 -6.04 22.51
CA GLU A 170 -7.73 -6.50 21.27
C GLU A 170 -8.14 -5.31 20.40
N GLY A 171 -7.58 -5.24 19.19
CA GLY A 171 -7.88 -4.17 18.23
C GLY A 171 -7.26 -2.81 18.57
N LEU A 172 -6.41 -2.72 19.60
CA LEU A 172 -5.75 -1.46 19.94
C LEU A 172 -4.67 -1.10 18.92
N THR A 173 -4.98 -0.12 18.09
CA THR A 173 -4.06 0.41 17.08
C THR A 173 -3.58 1.81 17.42
N GLY A 174 -2.44 2.18 16.85
CA GLY A 174 -1.93 3.54 16.93
C GLY A 174 -0.86 3.86 15.88
N SER A 175 -0.12 4.93 16.15
CA SER A 175 1.06 5.32 15.39
C SER A 175 2.20 4.32 15.58
N TRP A 176 3.17 4.37 14.68
CA TRP A 176 4.37 3.51 14.75
C TRP A 176 5.19 3.74 16.03
N ALA A 177 5.09 4.91 16.64
CA ALA A 177 5.84 5.30 17.84
C ALA A 177 5.10 5.01 19.15
N GLY A 178 3.85 4.55 19.10
CA GLY A 178 3.07 4.23 20.29
C GLY A 178 2.06 5.29 20.74
N ALA A 179 1.83 6.34 19.95
CA ALA A 179 0.72 7.27 20.18
C ALA A 179 -0.61 6.67 19.70
N PHE A 180 -1.71 6.86 20.44
CA PHE A 180 -2.99 6.19 20.12
C PHE A 180 -4.23 7.02 20.44
N GLY A 181 -5.37 6.59 19.91
CA GLY A 181 -6.67 7.20 20.14
C GLY A 181 -6.81 8.62 19.59
N HIS A 182 -7.86 9.31 20.03
CA HIS A 182 -8.20 10.67 19.61
C HIS A 182 -7.12 11.69 19.94
N THR A 183 -6.45 11.52 21.08
CA THR A 183 -5.46 12.46 21.63
C THR A 183 -4.04 12.20 21.15
N GLN A 184 -3.78 11.03 20.56
CA GLN A 184 -2.43 10.55 20.23
C GLN A 184 -1.46 10.64 21.42
N PHE A 185 -1.97 10.41 22.63
CA PHE A 185 -1.10 10.30 23.80
C PHE A 185 -0.21 9.06 23.71
N MET A 186 1.01 9.22 24.19
CA MET A 186 1.84 8.10 24.60
C MET A 186 1.24 7.43 25.85
N PRO A 187 1.40 6.11 26.05
CA PRO A 187 0.87 5.39 27.22
C PRO A 187 1.23 6.03 28.57
N SER A 188 2.46 6.53 28.74
CA SER A 188 2.87 7.22 29.97
C SER A 188 2.14 8.56 30.17
N THR A 189 1.87 9.28 29.09
CA THR A 189 1.07 10.52 29.11
C THR A 189 -0.38 10.22 29.46
N TYR A 190 -0.96 9.18 28.87
CA TYR A 190 -2.29 8.69 29.24
C TYR A 190 -2.35 8.43 30.74
N ALA A 191 -1.44 7.62 31.28
CA ALA A 191 -1.48 7.21 32.69
C ALA A 191 -1.46 8.40 33.65
N ARG A 192 -0.74 9.47 33.29
CA ARG A 192 -0.53 10.67 34.11
C ARG A 192 -1.61 11.74 33.97
N ILE A 193 -2.23 11.86 32.80
CA ILE A 193 -3.07 13.03 32.44
C ILE A 193 -4.48 12.67 31.99
N ALA A 194 -4.74 11.45 31.50
CA ALA A 194 -6.08 11.08 31.06
C ALA A 194 -7.10 11.25 32.19
N VAL A 195 -8.27 11.78 31.85
CA VAL A 195 -9.41 12.00 32.74
C VAL A 195 -10.65 11.36 32.15
N ASP A 196 -11.54 10.97 33.05
CA ASP A 196 -12.89 10.50 32.75
C ASP A 196 -13.77 11.73 32.52
N GLY A 197 -14.16 11.96 31.26
CA GLY A 197 -14.85 13.16 30.82
C GLY A 197 -16.37 13.02 30.81
N ASP A 198 -16.91 11.81 30.86
CA ASP A 198 -18.35 11.53 30.95
C ASP A 198 -18.81 10.93 32.29
N GLY A 199 -17.88 10.55 33.16
CA GLY A 199 -18.12 10.07 34.52
C GLY A 199 -18.49 8.59 34.60
N ASP A 200 -18.19 7.79 33.57
CA ASP A 200 -18.52 6.35 33.52
C ASP A 200 -17.54 5.45 34.31
N GLY A 201 -16.50 6.05 34.89
CA GLY A 201 -15.44 5.39 35.64
C GLY A 201 -14.26 4.94 34.79
N ARG A 202 -14.20 5.30 33.48
CA ARG A 202 -13.14 4.93 32.54
C ARG A 202 -12.53 6.17 31.89
N ARG A 203 -11.38 5.97 31.24
CA ARG A 203 -10.64 7.04 30.55
C ARG A 203 -10.38 6.62 29.10
N ASP A 204 -11.43 6.30 28.37
CA ASP A 204 -11.34 5.73 27.03
C ASP A 204 -11.06 6.80 25.96
N LEU A 205 -9.77 7.08 25.74
CA LEU A 205 -9.34 8.03 24.70
C LEU A 205 -9.49 7.49 23.26
N VAL A 206 -10.01 6.27 23.08
CA VAL A 206 -10.22 5.63 21.78
C VAL A 206 -11.68 5.73 21.34
N ALA A 207 -12.63 5.39 22.23
CA ALA A 207 -14.05 5.40 21.89
C ALA A 207 -14.84 6.57 22.52
N SER A 208 -14.35 7.19 23.60
CA SER A 208 -15.03 8.31 24.27
C SER A 208 -14.47 9.67 23.80
N ILE A 209 -15.30 10.39 23.04
CA ILE A 209 -15.03 11.79 22.69
C ILE A 209 -15.00 12.68 23.95
N PRO A 210 -15.93 12.55 24.92
CA PRO A 210 -15.82 13.25 26.21
C PRO A 210 -14.45 13.12 26.87
N ASP A 211 -13.94 11.90 27.02
CA ASP A 211 -12.66 11.63 27.66
C ASP A 211 -11.50 12.23 26.88
N ALA A 212 -11.53 12.09 25.55
CA ALA A 212 -10.51 12.64 24.66
C ALA A 212 -10.42 14.17 24.77
N LEU A 213 -11.56 14.87 24.72
CA LEU A 213 -11.59 16.33 24.77
C LEU A 213 -11.24 16.87 26.16
N ALA A 214 -11.76 16.23 27.22
CA ALA A 214 -11.42 16.58 28.60
C ALA A 214 -9.92 16.35 28.89
N SER A 215 -9.37 15.21 28.43
CA SER A 215 -7.95 14.88 28.60
C SER A 215 -7.03 15.83 27.83
N THR A 216 -7.44 16.25 26.62
CA THR A 216 -6.73 17.29 25.85
C THR A 216 -6.69 18.61 26.61
N ALA A 217 -7.83 19.04 27.16
CA ALA A 217 -7.90 20.28 27.93
C ALA A 217 -7.09 20.21 29.24
N ASN A 218 -7.17 19.09 29.95
CA ASN A 218 -6.37 18.82 31.15
C ASN A 218 -4.87 18.88 30.85
N TYR A 219 -4.44 18.32 29.71
CA TYR A 219 -3.05 18.40 29.28
C TYR A 219 -2.58 19.84 29.14
N LEU A 220 -3.30 20.64 28.34
CA LEU A 220 -2.96 22.03 28.10
C LEU A 220 -2.96 22.85 29.38
N LYS A 221 -3.95 22.63 30.26
CA LYS A 221 -3.99 23.25 31.59
C LYS A 221 -2.75 22.94 32.42
N LYS A 222 -2.37 21.66 32.53
CA LYS A 222 -1.16 21.23 33.26
C LYS A 222 0.13 21.71 32.59
N ALA A 223 0.14 21.90 31.28
CA ALA A 223 1.25 22.52 30.56
C ALA A 223 1.39 24.04 30.82
N GLY A 224 0.43 24.63 31.53
CA GLY A 224 0.45 26.03 31.95
C GLY A 224 -0.33 26.96 31.04
N TRP A 225 -1.37 26.46 30.38
CA TRP A 225 -2.32 27.29 29.65
C TRP A 225 -2.94 28.37 30.54
N ARG A 226 -2.95 29.61 30.05
CA ARG A 226 -3.53 30.80 30.68
C ARG A 226 -4.81 31.19 29.93
N THR A 227 -5.96 31.07 30.60
CA THR A 227 -7.26 31.46 30.06
C THR A 227 -7.26 32.92 29.60
N GLY A 228 -7.79 33.19 28.41
CA GLY A 228 -7.87 34.53 27.84
C GLY A 228 -6.56 35.07 27.24
N GLN A 229 -5.41 34.42 27.46
CA GLN A 229 -4.16 34.81 26.79
C GLN A 229 -4.14 34.24 25.35
N PRO A 230 -3.78 35.02 24.32
CA PRO A 230 -3.55 34.47 22.99
C PRO A 230 -2.33 33.53 22.99
N TRP A 231 -2.29 32.57 22.06
CA TRP A 231 -1.08 31.78 21.83
C TRP A 231 0.04 32.65 21.24
N GLY A 232 -0.31 33.59 20.35
CA GLY A 232 0.62 34.48 19.68
C GLY A 232 -0.09 35.56 18.85
N ILE A 233 0.70 36.49 18.32
CA ILE A 233 0.26 37.57 17.43
C ILE A 233 1.21 37.59 16.24
N GLU A 234 0.67 37.57 15.02
CA GLU A 234 1.48 37.75 13.81
C GLU A 234 1.95 39.21 13.72
N VAL A 235 3.25 39.40 13.50
CA VAL A 235 3.90 40.72 13.57
C VAL A 235 4.73 41.01 12.33
N LYS A 236 4.86 42.30 12.00
CA LYS A 236 5.86 42.81 11.07
C LYS A 236 7.13 43.13 11.86
N ILE A 237 8.27 42.68 11.35
CA ILE A 237 9.59 43.03 11.87
C ILE A 237 10.18 44.17 11.04
N PRO A 238 10.87 45.15 11.65
CA PRO A 238 11.50 46.24 10.88
C PRO A 238 12.71 45.74 10.10
N ALA A 239 13.02 46.46 9.01
CA ALA A 239 14.23 46.20 8.23
C ALA A 239 15.47 46.36 9.12
N GLY A 240 16.37 45.36 9.09
CA GLY A 240 17.61 45.38 9.88
C GLY A 240 17.47 44.88 11.32
N LEU A 241 16.31 44.37 11.76
CA LEU A 241 16.19 43.72 13.06
C LEU A 241 17.22 42.58 13.19
N ASN A 242 17.99 42.58 14.27
CA ASN A 242 18.95 41.52 14.55
C ASN A 242 18.21 40.21 14.89
N ALA A 243 18.22 39.23 14.01
CA ALA A 243 17.51 37.96 14.19
C ALA A 243 17.98 37.16 15.42
N SER A 244 19.15 37.45 16.00
CA SER A 244 19.64 36.78 17.21
C SER A 244 18.78 37.01 18.45
N VAL A 245 17.92 38.04 18.44
CA VAL A 245 16.97 38.27 19.54
C VAL A 245 15.76 37.32 19.48
N ALA A 246 15.56 36.63 18.36
CA ALA A 246 14.47 35.68 18.17
C ALA A 246 14.79 34.32 18.81
N GLY A 247 13.75 33.56 19.14
CA GLY A 247 13.82 32.23 19.72
C GLY A 247 12.76 32.04 20.80
N ARG A 248 12.10 30.89 20.82
CA ARG A 248 10.97 30.58 21.73
C ARG A 248 11.25 30.86 23.21
N THR A 249 12.50 30.67 23.66
CA THR A 249 12.92 30.88 25.05
C THR A 249 13.38 32.31 25.35
N GLN A 250 13.58 33.16 24.33
CA GLN A 250 14.03 34.55 24.47
C GLN A 250 12.84 35.47 24.74
N ARG A 251 12.32 35.42 25.96
CA ARG A 251 11.11 36.16 26.35
C ARG A 251 11.43 37.58 26.82
N LYS A 252 10.64 38.55 26.36
CA LYS A 252 10.69 39.97 26.78
C LYS A 252 9.30 40.54 27.02
N PRO A 253 9.15 41.59 27.83
CA PRO A 253 7.94 42.39 27.90
C PRO A 253 7.55 42.94 26.52
N LEU A 254 6.24 43.11 26.27
CA LEU A 254 5.76 43.65 24.99
C LEU A 254 6.22 45.09 24.71
N ALA A 255 6.54 45.86 25.75
CA ALA A 255 7.11 47.21 25.61
C ALA A 255 8.48 47.16 24.91
N ASP A 256 9.32 46.18 25.24
CA ASP A 256 10.65 46.02 24.65
C ASP A 256 10.55 45.64 23.17
N TRP A 257 9.63 44.73 22.82
CA TRP A 257 9.38 44.37 21.43
C TRP A 257 8.88 45.56 20.60
N ARG A 258 8.03 46.40 21.19
CA ARG A 258 7.56 47.64 20.56
C ARG A 258 8.70 48.64 20.38
N ALA A 259 9.59 48.78 21.36
CA ALA A 259 10.77 49.62 21.26
C ALA A 259 11.73 49.16 20.15
N LEU A 260 11.74 47.86 19.85
CA LEU A 260 12.43 47.28 18.70
C LEU A 260 11.68 47.45 17.36
N GLY A 261 10.59 48.24 17.33
CA GLY A 261 9.84 48.56 16.10
C GLY A 261 8.92 47.45 15.60
N ILE A 262 8.66 46.41 16.40
CA ILE A 262 7.73 45.34 16.04
C ILE A 262 6.29 45.86 16.15
N VAL A 263 5.47 45.56 15.14
CA VAL A 263 4.05 45.96 15.11
C VAL A 263 3.17 44.79 14.63
N PRO A 264 1.90 44.69 15.04
CA PRO A 264 1.02 43.63 14.57
C PRO A 264 0.76 43.73 13.06
N VAL A 265 0.65 42.58 12.37
CA VAL A 265 0.33 42.56 10.93
C VAL A 265 -1.05 43.16 10.66
N ALA A 266 -2.03 42.87 11.53
CA ALA A 266 -3.39 43.39 11.45
C ALA A 266 -3.51 44.89 11.82
N GLY A 267 -2.41 45.54 12.23
CA GLY A 267 -2.45 46.87 12.84
C GLY A 267 -2.93 46.83 14.30
N GLY A 268 -2.98 48.01 14.94
CA GLY A 268 -3.40 48.14 16.34
C GLY A 268 -2.29 47.90 17.37
N ALA A 269 -2.67 47.74 18.64
CA ALA A 269 -1.74 47.62 19.75
C ALA A 269 -1.19 46.19 19.90
N LEU A 270 0.10 46.07 20.21
CA LEU A 270 0.77 44.80 20.54
C LEU A 270 0.20 44.12 21.80
N ALA A 271 -0.39 44.90 22.71
CA ALA A 271 -1.05 44.42 23.92
C ALA A 271 -2.57 44.50 23.69
N PRO A 272 -3.22 43.43 23.20
CA PRO A 272 -4.68 43.42 23.07
C PRO A 272 -5.35 43.54 24.44
N ALA A 273 -6.58 44.07 24.46
CA ALA A 273 -7.37 44.19 25.68
C ALA A 273 -7.56 42.83 26.36
N GLY A 274 -7.38 42.77 27.68
CA GLY A 274 -7.51 41.53 28.47
C GLY A 274 -6.23 40.69 28.59
N LEU A 275 -5.12 41.11 27.97
CA LEU A 275 -3.83 40.44 28.17
C LEU A 275 -3.30 40.68 29.60
N PRO A 276 -2.89 39.64 30.35
CA PRO A 276 -2.29 39.81 31.67
C PRO A 276 -1.07 40.75 31.63
N ALA A 277 -0.95 41.66 32.59
CA ALA A 277 0.09 42.69 32.61
C ALA A 277 1.53 42.13 32.69
N ASP A 278 1.70 40.92 33.23
CA ASP A 278 2.96 40.18 33.32
C ASP A 278 3.30 39.39 32.04
N SER A 279 2.53 39.56 30.95
CA SER A 279 2.69 38.75 29.73
C SER A 279 3.97 39.08 28.98
N ASN A 280 4.94 38.18 29.06
CA ASN A 280 6.12 38.18 28.21
C ASN A 280 5.89 37.37 26.93
N ALA A 281 6.43 37.87 25.82
CA ALA A 281 6.40 37.20 24.53
C ALA A 281 7.81 36.88 24.03
N ALA A 282 7.92 35.89 23.16
CA ALA A 282 9.13 35.57 22.40
C ALA A 282 8.89 35.76 20.91
N LEU A 283 9.88 36.27 20.18
CA LEU A 283 9.80 36.39 18.72
C LEU A 283 10.15 35.05 18.06
N LEU A 284 9.24 34.49 17.26
CA LEU A 284 9.48 33.35 16.39
C LEU A 284 9.63 33.79 14.94
N LEU A 285 10.68 33.27 14.30
CA LEU A 285 11.01 33.46 12.89
C LEU A 285 11.27 32.10 12.23
N PRO A 286 10.25 31.23 12.12
CA PRO A 286 10.46 29.82 11.82
C PRO A 286 10.96 29.55 10.39
N THR A 287 10.83 30.53 9.49
CA THR A 287 11.40 30.52 8.13
C THR A 287 12.34 31.71 7.90
N GLY A 288 12.97 32.22 8.97
CA GLY A 288 13.83 33.40 8.92
C GLY A 288 13.07 34.72 8.72
N THR A 289 13.82 35.81 8.53
CA THR A 289 13.30 37.19 8.49
C THR A 289 12.48 37.54 7.24
N LYS A 290 12.50 36.68 6.22
CA LYS A 290 11.75 36.89 4.97
C LYS A 290 10.34 36.28 5.00
N GLY A 291 10.04 35.47 6.00
CA GLY A 291 8.73 34.81 6.13
C GLY A 291 7.88 35.42 7.25
N PRO A 292 6.76 34.76 7.56
CA PRO A 292 5.89 35.15 8.67
C PRO A 292 6.62 35.15 10.01
N ALA A 293 6.25 36.08 10.88
CA ALA A 293 6.84 36.26 12.21
C ALA A 293 5.73 36.36 13.27
N TRP A 294 5.97 35.81 14.45
CA TRP A 294 5.02 35.86 15.56
C TRP A 294 5.69 36.28 16.86
N LEU A 295 4.99 37.08 17.65
CA LEU A 295 5.24 37.14 19.08
C LEU A 295 4.39 36.07 19.75
N VAL A 296 5.02 35.08 20.40
CA VAL A 296 4.35 33.95 21.05
C VAL A 296 4.39 34.04 22.57
N PHE A 297 3.27 33.70 23.20
CA PHE A 297 3.05 33.78 24.64
C PHE A 297 3.17 32.40 25.31
N ARG A 298 2.73 32.29 26.58
CA ARG A 298 2.77 31.04 27.34
C ARG A 298 1.88 29.95 26.73
N ASN A 299 0.77 30.35 26.11
CA ASN A 299 -0.15 29.39 25.48
C ASN A 299 0.45 28.68 24.27
N TYR A 300 1.39 29.31 23.54
CA TYR A 300 2.18 28.59 22.53
C TYR A 300 3.07 27.51 23.16
N ASP A 301 3.71 27.79 24.31
CA ASP A 301 4.51 26.78 25.03
C ASP A 301 3.64 25.62 25.53
N ALA A 302 2.39 25.90 25.93
CA ALA A 302 1.46 24.85 26.35
C ALA A 302 1.10 23.90 25.19
N ILE A 303 0.92 24.44 23.97
CA ILE A 303 0.74 23.63 22.75
C ILE A 303 2.03 22.90 22.39
N TYR A 304 3.17 23.57 22.39
CA TYR A 304 4.49 22.98 22.12
C TYR A 304 4.85 21.86 23.10
N ALA A 305 4.35 21.91 24.33
CA ALA A 305 4.55 20.83 25.28
C ALA A 305 3.88 19.52 24.85
N TYR A 306 2.86 19.56 23.99
CA TYR A 306 2.15 18.38 23.49
C TYR A 306 3.04 17.57 22.53
N ASN A 307 3.75 18.26 21.62
CA ASN A 307 4.86 17.73 20.84
C ASN A 307 5.89 18.84 20.59
N ALA A 308 7.15 18.56 20.93
CA ALA A 308 8.26 19.51 21.01
C ALA A 308 8.81 19.95 19.63
N ALA A 309 7.92 20.33 18.71
CA ALA A 309 8.24 20.88 17.41
C ALA A 309 7.48 22.19 17.16
N GLU A 310 8.20 23.21 16.65
CA GLU A 310 7.60 24.53 16.37
C GLU A 310 6.55 24.45 15.25
N SER A 311 6.80 23.60 14.24
CA SER A 311 5.89 23.32 13.12
C SER A 311 4.56 22.74 13.61
N TYR A 312 4.62 21.76 14.50
CA TYR A 312 3.47 21.15 15.16
C TYR A 312 2.66 22.19 15.95
N ALA A 313 3.33 22.98 16.80
CA ALA A 313 2.65 23.96 17.62
C ALA A 313 2.00 25.08 16.77
N LEU A 314 2.67 25.50 15.69
CA LEU A 314 2.11 26.45 14.73
C LEU A 314 0.92 25.88 13.96
N ALA A 315 0.89 24.59 13.64
CA ALA A 315 -0.24 23.96 12.97
C ALA A 315 -1.51 24.01 13.84
N ILE A 316 -1.41 23.62 15.12
CA ILE A 316 -2.52 23.69 16.07
C ILE A 316 -2.96 25.13 16.32
N ALA A 317 -2.00 26.01 16.58
CA ALA A 317 -2.26 27.43 16.82
C ALA A 317 -3.00 28.09 15.65
N THR A 318 -2.52 27.85 14.43
CA THR A 318 -3.11 28.40 13.21
C THR A 318 -4.48 27.78 12.93
N LEU A 319 -4.65 26.48 13.14
CA LEU A 319 -5.96 25.82 13.02
C LEU A 319 -6.95 26.40 14.04
N ALA A 320 -6.54 26.60 15.29
CA ALA A 320 -7.39 27.21 16.31
C ALA A 320 -7.88 28.61 15.90
N ASP A 321 -7.02 29.45 15.34
CA ASP A 321 -7.42 30.78 14.84
C ASP A 321 -8.40 30.68 13.66
N ARG A 322 -8.17 29.76 12.72
CA ARG A 322 -9.08 29.50 11.59
C ARG A 322 -10.45 29.02 12.07
N LEU A 323 -10.49 28.20 13.12
CA LEU A 323 -11.72 27.74 13.76
C LEU A 323 -12.48 28.89 14.45
N ARG A 324 -11.77 29.88 15.01
CA ARG A 324 -12.37 31.13 15.53
C ARG A 324 -12.87 32.09 14.45
N GLY A 325 -12.67 31.77 13.17
CA GLY A 325 -13.06 32.63 12.05
C GLY A 325 -11.94 33.56 11.57
N GLY A 326 -10.73 33.44 12.10
CA GLY A 326 -9.56 34.16 11.61
C GLY A 326 -9.21 33.81 10.16
N THR A 327 -8.55 34.73 9.47
CA THR A 327 -8.16 34.56 8.06
C THR A 327 -6.97 33.60 7.87
N GLY A 328 -6.24 33.28 8.94
CA GLY A 328 -5.03 32.44 8.92
C GLY A 328 -3.76 33.30 8.90
N ILE A 329 -2.67 32.72 8.37
CA ILE A 329 -1.39 33.41 8.23
C ILE A 329 -1.52 34.46 7.13
N ALA A 330 -1.20 35.72 7.45
CA ALA A 330 -1.35 36.84 6.52
C ALA A 330 -0.11 37.05 5.64
N ALA A 331 1.09 36.88 6.20
CA ALA A 331 2.33 36.96 5.44
C ALA A 331 2.50 35.75 4.51
N ALA A 332 3.01 35.99 3.30
CA ALA A 332 3.36 34.93 2.37
C ALA A 332 4.57 34.15 2.88
N TRP A 333 4.64 32.86 2.56
CA TRP A 333 5.84 32.06 2.78
C TRP A 333 7.00 32.55 1.90
N PRO A 334 8.26 32.43 2.36
CA PRO A 334 9.42 32.84 1.59
C PRO A 334 9.81 31.78 0.54
N THR A 335 8.84 31.35 -0.28
CA THR A 335 9.00 30.36 -1.34
C THR A 335 8.10 30.68 -2.53
N ASP A 336 8.55 30.34 -3.73
CA ASP A 336 7.76 30.33 -4.97
C ASP A 336 6.94 29.04 -5.15
N ASP A 337 7.11 28.07 -4.25
CA ASP A 337 6.47 26.75 -4.31
C ASP A 337 5.80 26.37 -2.98
N PRO A 338 4.80 27.14 -2.51
CA PRO A 338 4.10 26.83 -1.28
C PRO A 338 3.43 25.45 -1.33
N GLY A 339 3.19 24.90 -0.13
CA GLY A 339 2.53 23.60 0.01
C GLY A 339 1.07 23.65 -0.42
N ILE A 340 0.55 22.51 -0.87
CA ILE A 340 -0.83 22.37 -1.37
C ILE A 340 -1.72 21.59 -0.39
N GLY A 341 -2.98 22.03 -0.28
CA GLY A 341 -3.96 21.43 0.61
C GLY A 341 -4.49 20.08 0.11
N ARG A 342 -5.34 19.41 0.92
CA ARG A 342 -5.91 18.09 0.56
C ARG A 342 -6.68 18.10 -0.78
N THR A 343 -7.46 19.13 -1.05
CA THR A 343 -8.20 19.29 -2.33
C THR A 343 -7.26 19.41 -3.52
N GLU A 344 -6.24 20.25 -3.41
CA GLU A 344 -5.23 20.46 -4.45
C GLU A 344 -4.35 19.24 -4.68
N ARG A 345 -4.06 18.47 -3.62
CA ARG A 345 -3.38 17.17 -3.74
C ARG A 345 -4.20 16.16 -4.54
N ARG A 346 -5.52 16.11 -4.32
CA ARG A 346 -6.42 15.27 -5.14
C ARG A 346 -6.43 15.72 -6.59
N GLU A 347 -6.49 17.03 -6.82
CA GLU A 347 -6.40 17.58 -8.17
C GLU A 347 -5.07 17.22 -8.85
N LEU A 348 -3.94 17.37 -8.16
CA LEU A 348 -2.63 16.96 -8.65
C LEU A 348 -2.63 15.47 -9.03
N GLN A 349 -3.16 14.60 -8.17
CA GLN A 349 -3.28 13.17 -8.46
C GLN A 349 -4.17 12.91 -9.68
N THR A 350 -5.31 13.60 -9.82
CA THR A 350 -6.17 13.52 -11.01
C THR A 350 -5.42 13.93 -12.27
N LEU A 351 -4.63 15.01 -12.21
CA LEU A 351 -3.81 15.47 -13.33
C LEU A 351 -2.69 14.49 -13.69
N LEU A 352 -2.14 13.77 -12.72
CA LEU A 352 -1.15 12.70 -12.93
C LEU A 352 -1.82 11.46 -13.54
N LEU A 353 -2.99 11.05 -13.04
CA LEU A 353 -3.77 9.94 -13.59
C LEU A 353 -4.16 10.20 -15.05
N ALA A 354 -4.61 11.43 -15.36
CA ALA A 354 -4.92 11.86 -16.72
C ALA A 354 -3.71 11.82 -17.67
N ARG A 355 -2.49 11.75 -17.13
CA ARG A 355 -1.22 11.61 -17.89
C ARG A 355 -0.69 10.18 -17.90
N GLY A 356 -1.48 9.21 -17.43
CA GLY A 356 -1.14 7.78 -17.48
C GLY A 356 -0.30 7.27 -16.31
N HIS A 357 -0.07 8.08 -15.26
CA HIS A 357 0.65 7.63 -14.08
C HIS A 357 -0.24 6.72 -13.22
N ASP A 358 0.14 5.45 -13.06
CA ASP A 358 -0.54 4.50 -12.16
C ASP A 358 -0.19 4.81 -10.69
N ILE A 359 -0.96 5.70 -10.10
CA ILE A 359 -0.81 6.12 -8.70
C ILE A 359 -1.96 5.63 -7.81
N GLY A 360 -2.83 4.74 -8.32
CA GLY A 360 -4.06 4.34 -7.65
C GLY A 360 -5.16 5.42 -7.71
N THR A 361 -5.83 5.67 -6.59
CA THR A 361 -6.93 6.65 -6.51
C THR A 361 -6.43 8.03 -6.09
N ALA A 362 -7.08 9.09 -6.58
CA ALA A 362 -6.85 10.46 -6.13
C ALA A 362 -7.44 10.73 -4.73
N ASP A 363 -6.79 10.20 -3.69
CA ASP A 363 -7.23 10.23 -2.29
C ASP A 363 -6.75 11.46 -1.50
N GLY A 364 -5.82 12.23 -2.05
CA GLY A 364 -5.15 13.39 -1.44
C GLY A 364 -3.95 13.01 -0.58
N MET A 365 -3.60 11.72 -0.49
CA MET A 365 -2.43 11.23 0.22
C MET A 365 -1.25 11.09 -0.75
N ILE A 366 -0.20 11.89 -0.54
CA ILE A 366 1.01 11.82 -1.36
C ILE A 366 1.84 10.62 -0.90
N GLY A 367 1.55 9.47 -1.49
CA GLY A 367 2.29 8.22 -1.30
C GLY A 367 3.53 8.12 -2.19
N THR A 368 4.23 6.98 -2.10
CA THR A 368 5.43 6.71 -2.90
C THR A 368 5.14 6.72 -4.41
N ALA A 369 4.00 6.16 -4.83
CA ALA A 369 3.61 6.17 -6.25
C ALA A 369 3.37 7.60 -6.76
N THR A 370 2.62 8.41 -6.01
CA THR A 370 2.40 9.83 -6.34
C THR A 370 3.69 10.62 -6.40
N ARG A 371 4.62 10.43 -5.44
CA ARG A 371 5.94 11.10 -5.47
C ARG A 371 6.73 10.75 -6.73
N ARG A 372 6.76 9.47 -7.13
CA ARG A 372 7.44 9.04 -8.37
C ARG A 372 6.80 9.64 -9.62
N ALA A 373 5.47 9.70 -9.66
CA ALA A 373 4.75 10.31 -10.77
C ALA A 373 5.05 11.82 -10.89
N ILE A 374 5.09 12.53 -9.76
CA ILE A 374 5.52 13.93 -9.71
C ILE A 374 6.97 14.05 -10.21
N GLN A 375 7.85 13.16 -9.76
CA GLN A 375 9.25 13.11 -10.19
C GLN A 375 9.38 12.98 -11.71
N ALA A 376 8.61 12.07 -12.31
CA ALA A 376 8.58 11.88 -13.75
C ALA A 376 8.07 13.14 -14.48
N GLU A 377 7.02 13.81 -13.98
CA GLU A 377 6.55 15.06 -14.56
C GLU A 377 7.55 16.21 -14.39
N GLN A 378 8.22 16.31 -13.24
CA GLN A 378 9.29 17.30 -13.02
C GLN A 378 10.43 17.08 -14.02
N GLN A 379 10.86 15.82 -14.24
CA GLN A 379 11.87 15.48 -15.26
C GLN A 379 11.38 15.85 -16.66
N ARG A 380 10.13 15.53 -17.01
CA ARG A 380 9.53 15.89 -18.30
C ARG A 380 9.48 17.40 -18.53
N LEU A 381 9.27 18.18 -17.47
CA LEU A 381 9.29 19.64 -17.47
C LEU A 381 10.71 20.24 -17.43
N GLY A 382 11.76 19.40 -17.40
CA GLY A 382 13.15 19.84 -17.34
C GLY A 382 13.58 20.40 -15.98
N TRP A 383 12.89 20.06 -14.90
CA TRP A 383 13.19 20.59 -13.57
C TRP A 383 14.34 19.84 -12.92
N THR A 384 15.18 20.58 -12.21
CA THR A 384 16.26 20.05 -11.38
C THR A 384 16.25 20.76 -10.03
N PRO A 385 16.15 20.03 -8.90
CA PRO A 385 15.99 18.59 -8.80
C PRO A 385 14.57 18.12 -9.16
N ALA A 386 14.45 16.88 -9.63
CA ALA A 386 13.18 16.16 -9.66
C ALA A 386 13.03 15.38 -8.35
N ASP A 387 12.51 16.04 -7.33
CA ASP A 387 12.45 15.56 -5.95
C ASP A 387 11.12 14.83 -5.60
N GLY A 388 10.14 14.87 -6.50
CA GLY A 388 8.83 14.24 -6.31
C GLY A 388 7.93 15.03 -5.35
N ARG A 389 8.29 16.28 -5.01
CA ARG A 389 7.55 17.11 -4.07
C ARG A 389 6.24 17.64 -4.66
N ALA A 390 5.15 17.43 -3.93
CA ALA A 390 3.82 17.94 -4.26
C ALA A 390 3.68 19.40 -3.78
N GLY A 391 3.99 20.36 -4.67
CA GLY A 391 3.88 21.79 -4.41
C GLY A 391 3.04 22.54 -5.44
N GLN A 392 2.81 23.83 -5.20
CA GLN A 392 2.03 24.69 -6.09
C GLN A 392 2.62 24.78 -7.50
N ARG A 393 3.94 24.76 -7.64
CA ARG A 393 4.61 24.82 -8.95
C ARG A 393 4.18 23.67 -9.84
N ILE A 394 4.29 22.43 -9.35
CA ILE A 394 3.96 21.26 -10.19
C ILE A 394 2.46 21.22 -10.48
N LEU A 395 1.62 21.55 -9.50
CA LEU A 395 0.17 21.65 -9.72
C LEU A 395 -0.16 22.68 -10.81
N THR A 396 0.38 23.89 -10.73
CA THR A 396 0.17 24.94 -11.73
C THR A 396 0.71 24.54 -13.11
N ALA A 397 1.88 23.92 -13.17
CA ALA A 397 2.47 23.43 -14.41
C ALA A 397 1.58 22.38 -15.10
N LEU A 398 1.00 21.46 -14.31
CA LEU A 398 0.11 20.41 -14.85
C LEU A 398 -1.30 20.92 -15.16
N ARG A 399 -1.78 22.00 -14.53
CA ARG A 399 -3.02 22.70 -14.93
C ARG A 399 -2.87 23.37 -16.30
N GLY A 400 -1.72 24.00 -16.55
CA GLY A 400 -1.47 24.78 -17.76
C GLY A 400 -1.01 23.97 -18.97
N ALA A 401 -0.54 22.75 -18.78
CA ALA A 401 -0.13 21.87 -19.87
C ALA A 401 -1.27 20.92 -20.26
N PRO A 402 -1.62 20.75 -21.55
CA PRO A 402 -2.42 19.60 -21.97
C PRO A 402 -1.68 18.29 -21.62
N PRO A 403 -2.37 17.18 -21.32
CA PRO A 403 -1.72 15.89 -21.18
C PRO A 403 -0.93 15.60 -22.46
N SER A 404 0.37 15.34 -22.35
CA SER A 404 1.20 15.03 -23.51
C SER A 404 0.72 13.73 -24.16
N SER A 405 0.71 13.72 -25.49
CA SER A 405 0.53 12.52 -26.31
C SER A 405 1.77 11.62 -26.26
N THR A 406 2.21 11.22 -25.06
CA THR A 406 2.77 9.87 -24.88
C THR A 406 1.67 8.91 -25.31
N PRO A 407 1.93 7.75 -25.95
CA PRO A 407 0.86 6.88 -26.43
C PRO A 407 -0.06 6.56 -25.25
N THR A 408 -1.19 7.27 -25.21
CA THR A 408 -2.23 7.02 -24.24
C THR A 408 -2.61 5.59 -24.53
N MET A 409 -2.39 4.71 -23.56
CA MET A 409 -2.95 3.38 -23.62
C MET A 409 -4.40 3.56 -24.05
N PRO A 410 -4.85 2.99 -25.18
CA PRO A 410 -6.20 3.22 -25.65
C PRO A 410 -7.14 2.92 -24.49
N ALA A 411 -8.13 3.79 -24.25
CA ALA A 411 -9.05 3.59 -23.15
C ALA A 411 -9.80 2.27 -23.39
N SER A 412 -9.55 1.27 -22.53
CA SER A 412 -10.40 0.09 -22.46
C SER A 412 -11.75 0.49 -21.89
N THR A 413 -12.81 -0.25 -22.23
CA THR A 413 -14.11 -0.12 -21.58
C THR A 413 -13.91 -0.33 -20.08
N VAL A 414 -14.49 0.58 -19.29
CA VAL A 414 -14.54 0.43 -17.83
C VAL A 414 -15.60 -0.63 -17.53
N PHE A 415 -15.17 -1.79 -17.05
CA PHE A 415 -16.06 -2.88 -16.69
C PHE A 415 -16.45 -2.77 -15.22
N THR A 416 -17.71 -3.05 -14.91
CA THR A 416 -18.18 -3.20 -13.53
C THR A 416 -18.25 -4.67 -13.17
N LEU A 417 -18.20 -4.98 -11.88
CA LEU A 417 -18.35 -6.37 -11.42
C LEU A 417 -19.80 -6.82 -11.67
N PRO A 418 -20.03 -7.94 -12.39
CA PRO A 418 -21.37 -8.47 -12.64
C PRO A 418 -22.12 -8.75 -11.31
N PRO A 419 -23.40 -8.37 -11.18
CA PRO A 419 -24.16 -8.58 -9.94
C PRO A 419 -24.19 -10.04 -9.45
N ASN A 420 -24.24 -10.98 -10.39
CA ASN A 420 -24.25 -12.42 -10.10
C ASN A 420 -22.85 -13.01 -9.84
N HIS A 421 -21.75 -12.23 -9.95
CA HIS A 421 -20.38 -12.72 -9.74
C HIS A 421 -20.17 -13.29 -8.33
N ALA A 422 -20.66 -12.58 -7.31
CA ALA A 422 -20.50 -12.97 -5.91
C ALA A 422 -21.15 -14.35 -5.61
N GLN A 423 -22.25 -14.68 -6.29
CA GLN A 423 -22.93 -15.97 -6.13
C GLN A 423 -22.04 -17.12 -6.62
N TYR A 424 -21.31 -16.94 -7.71
CA TYR A 424 -20.37 -17.95 -8.22
C TYR A 424 -19.15 -18.12 -7.32
N VAL A 425 -18.63 -17.04 -6.75
CA VAL A 425 -17.54 -17.09 -5.76
C VAL A 425 -17.97 -17.89 -4.53
N GLN A 426 -19.17 -17.62 -4.02
CA GLN A 426 -19.74 -18.36 -2.90
C GLN A 426 -20.00 -19.84 -3.25
N TYR A 427 -20.48 -20.12 -4.46
CA TYR A 427 -20.73 -21.48 -4.92
C TYR A 427 -19.48 -22.36 -4.89
N VAL A 428 -18.32 -21.81 -5.27
CA VAL A 428 -17.03 -22.54 -5.26
C VAL A 428 -16.55 -22.88 -3.85
N GLN A 429 -17.02 -22.14 -2.84
CA GLN A 429 -16.73 -22.41 -1.44
C GLN A 429 -17.66 -23.48 -0.83
N SER A 430 -18.72 -23.89 -1.54
CA SER A 430 -19.69 -24.87 -1.04
C SER A 430 -19.21 -26.32 -1.20
N PRO A 431 -19.26 -27.17 -0.15
CA PRO A 431 -18.92 -28.59 -0.23
C PRO A 431 -19.78 -29.41 -1.20
N ALA A 432 -20.96 -28.88 -1.57
CA ALA A 432 -21.99 -29.59 -2.32
C ALA A 432 -22.06 -29.20 -3.82
N ALA A 433 -21.06 -28.48 -4.35
CA ALA A 433 -21.07 -28.03 -5.75
C ALA A 433 -21.32 -29.22 -6.72
N PRO A 434 -22.48 -29.30 -7.41
CA PRO A 434 -22.75 -30.38 -8.34
C PRO A 434 -21.67 -30.47 -9.42
N ARG A 435 -20.95 -31.59 -9.43
CA ARG A 435 -20.09 -32.00 -10.55
C ARG A 435 -21.02 -32.32 -11.72
N ALA A 436 -21.08 -31.43 -12.71
CA ALA A 436 -21.76 -31.73 -13.97
C ALA A 436 -21.26 -33.09 -14.50
N ALA A 437 -22.16 -33.92 -15.02
CA ALA A 437 -21.81 -35.24 -15.52
C ALA A 437 -20.75 -35.11 -16.61
N LEU A 438 -19.59 -35.75 -16.40
CA LEU A 438 -18.49 -35.71 -17.35
C LEU A 438 -18.86 -36.48 -18.63
N PRO A 439 -18.61 -35.92 -19.83
CA PRO A 439 -18.76 -36.68 -21.08
C PRO A 439 -17.93 -37.96 -21.03
N LYS A 440 -18.50 -39.09 -21.46
CA LYS A 440 -17.78 -40.38 -21.53
C LYS A 440 -16.84 -40.42 -22.73
N VAL A 441 -15.73 -39.68 -22.66
CA VAL A 441 -14.68 -39.64 -23.69
C VAL A 441 -13.43 -40.33 -23.16
N PRO A 442 -12.87 -41.35 -23.84
CA PRO A 442 -11.65 -42.02 -23.39
C PRO A 442 -10.47 -41.06 -23.19
N GLY A 443 -9.82 -41.17 -22.04
CA GLY A 443 -8.69 -40.29 -21.67
C GLY A 443 -9.11 -38.97 -21.01
N LEU A 444 -10.40 -38.72 -20.77
CA LEU A 444 -10.89 -37.58 -19.98
C LEU A 444 -11.43 -38.08 -18.64
N SER A 445 -10.97 -37.48 -17.54
CA SER A 445 -11.44 -37.76 -16.18
C SER A 445 -11.49 -36.48 -15.33
N LEU A 446 -12.06 -36.60 -14.13
CA LEU A 446 -11.98 -35.56 -13.10
C LEU A 446 -11.03 -36.04 -12.01
N ALA A 447 -10.12 -35.18 -11.57
CA ALA A 447 -9.22 -35.42 -10.46
C ALA A 447 -9.05 -34.15 -9.62
N ASP A 448 -8.38 -34.31 -8.47
CA ASP A 448 -7.92 -33.20 -7.65
C ASP A 448 -6.43 -32.97 -7.92
N ILE A 449 -6.05 -31.72 -8.22
CA ILE A 449 -4.67 -31.30 -8.44
C ILE A 449 -4.34 -30.25 -7.38
N GLN A 450 -3.58 -30.64 -6.34
CA GLN A 450 -3.20 -29.75 -5.22
C GLN A 450 -4.40 -29.05 -4.54
N GLY A 451 -5.52 -29.76 -4.36
CA GLY A 451 -6.74 -29.21 -3.77
C GLY A 451 -7.66 -28.49 -4.77
N PHE A 452 -7.32 -28.52 -6.07
CA PHE A 452 -8.13 -27.92 -7.13
C PHE A 452 -8.80 -29.01 -7.98
N PRO A 453 -10.15 -29.08 -8.01
CA PRO A 453 -10.86 -29.93 -8.95
C PRO A 453 -10.51 -29.57 -10.40
N ALA A 454 -10.09 -30.56 -11.17
CA ALA A 454 -9.62 -30.36 -12.53
C ALA A 454 -10.10 -31.47 -13.48
N TRP A 455 -10.35 -31.09 -14.74
CA TRP A 455 -10.43 -32.03 -15.84
C TRP A 455 -9.01 -32.49 -16.20
N THR A 456 -8.76 -33.78 -16.07
CA THR A 456 -7.49 -34.39 -16.46
C THR A 456 -7.64 -35.07 -17.81
N VAL A 457 -6.68 -34.82 -18.68
CA VAL A 457 -6.63 -35.33 -20.05
C VAL A 457 -5.39 -36.20 -20.22
N GLN A 458 -5.57 -37.38 -20.79
CA GLN A 458 -4.53 -38.29 -21.22
C GLN A 458 -4.66 -38.53 -22.73
N THR A 459 -3.60 -38.25 -23.47
CA THR A 459 -3.48 -38.60 -24.89
C THR A 459 -2.26 -39.50 -25.11
N PRO A 460 -2.08 -40.04 -26.33
CA PRO A 460 -0.84 -40.75 -26.68
C PRO A 460 0.41 -39.86 -26.63
N PHE A 461 0.25 -38.53 -26.58
CA PHE A 461 1.31 -37.54 -26.72
C PHE A 461 1.59 -36.73 -25.46
N ALA A 462 0.62 -36.59 -24.55
CA ALA A 462 0.76 -35.77 -23.36
C ALA A 462 -0.28 -36.09 -22.28
N THR A 463 -0.07 -35.54 -21.10
CA THR A 463 -1.11 -35.33 -20.08
C THR A 463 -1.33 -33.86 -19.81
N ALA A 464 -2.53 -33.48 -19.40
CA ALA A 464 -2.83 -32.10 -19.00
C ALA A 464 -3.89 -32.09 -17.89
N ALA A 465 -3.89 -31.02 -17.10
CA ALA A 465 -4.95 -30.75 -16.13
C ALA A 465 -5.47 -29.32 -16.29
N ILE A 466 -6.79 -29.16 -16.34
CA ILE A 466 -7.46 -27.87 -16.46
C ILE A 466 -8.41 -27.71 -15.28
N SER A 467 -8.18 -26.69 -14.46
CA SER A 467 -8.99 -26.36 -13.29
C SER A 467 -10.43 -26.08 -13.70
N VAL A 468 -11.37 -26.66 -12.95
CA VAL A 468 -12.78 -26.29 -13.01
C VAL A 468 -12.96 -24.86 -12.52
N PHE A 469 -12.09 -24.34 -11.65
CA PHE A 469 -12.08 -22.94 -11.24
C PHE A 469 -11.21 -22.09 -12.16
N GLY A 470 -11.81 -21.04 -12.74
CA GLY A 470 -11.13 -20.11 -13.65
C GLY A 470 -10.81 -20.67 -15.04
N GLY A 471 -11.14 -21.95 -15.32
CA GLY A 471 -10.82 -22.60 -16.59
C GLY A 471 -9.32 -22.72 -16.85
N GLN A 472 -8.51 -22.57 -15.82
CA GLN A 472 -7.07 -22.38 -15.91
C GLN A 472 -6.36 -23.71 -16.21
N LEU A 473 -5.46 -23.74 -17.19
CA LEU A 473 -4.54 -24.86 -17.36
C LEU A 473 -3.58 -24.90 -16.17
N LEU A 474 -3.56 -26.01 -15.43
CA LEU A 474 -2.68 -26.19 -14.27
C LEU A 474 -1.40 -26.93 -14.64
N SER A 475 -1.47 -27.88 -15.57
CA SER A 475 -0.38 -28.80 -15.91
C SER A 475 -0.45 -29.18 -17.39
N TYR A 476 0.72 -29.33 -18.03
CA TYR A 476 0.88 -29.92 -19.35
C TYR A 476 2.22 -30.66 -19.42
N VAL A 477 2.16 -31.98 -19.52
CA VAL A 477 3.34 -32.87 -19.55
C VAL A 477 3.38 -33.60 -20.89
N PRO A 478 4.25 -33.21 -21.83
CA PRO A 478 4.54 -34.00 -23.02
C PRO A 478 5.02 -35.40 -22.63
N LYS A 479 4.69 -36.41 -23.43
CA LYS A 479 5.05 -37.80 -23.16
C LYS A 479 6.57 -37.96 -23.05
N GLY A 480 7.01 -38.52 -21.93
CA GLY A 480 8.44 -38.69 -21.62
C GLY A 480 9.16 -37.41 -21.21
N GLY A 481 8.44 -36.29 -21.09
CA GLY A 481 8.96 -35.01 -20.63
C GLY A 481 8.62 -34.69 -19.18
N GLN A 482 8.87 -33.44 -18.80
CA GLN A 482 8.50 -32.86 -17.51
C GLN A 482 7.37 -31.84 -17.71
N ASP A 483 6.68 -31.49 -16.61
CA ASP A 483 5.65 -30.46 -16.67
C ASP A 483 6.21 -29.15 -17.23
N VAL A 484 5.41 -28.54 -18.10
CA VAL A 484 5.68 -27.26 -18.74
C VAL A 484 5.20 -26.14 -17.84
N MET A 485 4.16 -26.38 -17.03
CA MET A 485 3.53 -25.37 -16.20
C MET A 485 4.07 -25.44 -14.78
N TRP A 486 4.39 -24.28 -14.21
CA TRP A 486 4.68 -24.15 -12.79
C TRP A 486 3.39 -23.85 -12.05
N LEU A 487 3.03 -24.69 -11.09
CA LEU A 487 1.96 -24.45 -10.13
C LEU A 487 2.57 -24.14 -8.77
N SER A 488 2.10 -23.09 -8.10
CA SER A 488 2.67 -22.71 -6.81
C SER A 488 2.48 -23.82 -5.77
N PRO A 489 3.55 -24.31 -5.12
CA PRO A 489 3.42 -25.28 -4.03
C PRO A 489 2.67 -24.75 -2.81
N SER A 490 2.55 -23.42 -2.70
CA SER A 490 1.82 -22.70 -1.65
C SER A 490 0.63 -21.94 -2.22
N ALA A 491 0.03 -22.44 -3.30
CA ALA A 491 -1.18 -21.87 -3.88
C ALA A 491 -2.28 -21.80 -2.80
N GLN A 492 -2.95 -20.64 -2.74
CA GLN A 492 -4.00 -20.42 -1.76
C GLN A 492 -5.27 -21.19 -2.13
N PRO A 493 -6.07 -21.63 -1.14
CA PRO A 493 -7.34 -22.29 -1.40
C PRO A 493 -8.32 -21.36 -2.12
N LEU A 494 -9.28 -21.99 -2.80
CA LEU A 494 -10.39 -21.28 -3.44
C LEU A 494 -11.18 -20.47 -2.39
N PRO A 495 -11.68 -19.27 -2.74
CA PRO A 495 -11.84 -18.73 -4.10
C PRO A 495 -10.72 -17.78 -4.54
N THR A 496 -9.56 -17.84 -3.87
CA THR A 496 -8.38 -17.07 -4.30
C THR A 496 -7.96 -17.51 -5.71
N PRO A 497 -7.62 -16.59 -6.64
CA PRO A 497 -7.07 -16.97 -7.94
C PRO A 497 -5.88 -17.91 -7.79
N ILE A 498 -5.87 -18.99 -8.56
CA ILE A 498 -4.82 -20.01 -8.47
C ILE A 498 -3.51 -19.46 -9.04
N ARG A 499 -2.46 -19.45 -8.22
CA ARG A 499 -1.12 -19.01 -8.62
C ARG A 499 -0.36 -20.10 -9.37
N GLY A 500 -0.01 -19.84 -10.62
CA GLY A 500 0.69 -20.78 -11.49
C GLY A 500 -0.13 -21.17 -12.72
N GLY A 501 0.30 -22.14 -13.50
CA GLY A 501 -0.43 -22.62 -14.68
C GLY A 501 -0.55 -21.56 -15.78
N SER A 502 -1.72 -21.45 -16.41
CA SER A 502 -2.07 -20.39 -17.35
C SER A 502 -3.44 -19.80 -16.99
N PRO A 503 -3.50 -18.85 -16.03
CA PRO A 503 -4.73 -18.16 -15.67
C PRO A 503 -5.29 -17.34 -16.84
N VAL A 504 -6.62 -17.35 -16.97
CA VAL A 504 -7.34 -16.57 -17.98
C VAL A 504 -7.65 -15.16 -17.44
N CYS A 505 -6.96 -14.15 -17.96
CA CYS A 505 -7.15 -12.75 -17.58
C CYS A 505 -8.11 -12.07 -18.54
N TRP A 506 -9.35 -11.80 -18.13
CA TRP A 506 -10.40 -11.27 -19.02
C TRP A 506 -11.58 -10.68 -18.22
N PRO A 507 -12.22 -9.57 -18.66
CA PRO A 507 -12.02 -8.85 -19.93
C PRO A 507 -10.97 -7.72 -19.85
N TYR A 508 -10.07 -7.78 -18.88
CA TYR A 508 -8.93 -6.88 -18.82
C TYR A 508 -7.72 -7.55 -18.19
N PHE A 509 -6.54 -7.11 -18.61
CA PHE A 509 -5.26 -7.51 -18.02
C PHE A 509 -4.81 -6.47 -16.97
N GLY A 510 -4.27 -6.93 -15.84
CA GLY A 510 -3.88 -6.05 -14.73
C GLY A 510 -5.08 -5.26 -14.18
N ARG A 511 -5.01 -3.93 -14.17
CA ARG A 511 -6.16 -3.05 -13.86
C ARG A 511 -6.39 -2.03 -14.98
N GLN A 512 -6.01 -2.35 -16.21
CA GLN A 512 -6.00 -1.38 -17.30
C GLN A 512 -7.39 -0.74 -17.52
N GLY A 513 -7.49 0.56 -17.22
CA GLY A 513 -8.73 1.33 -17.28
C GLY A 513 -9.75 1.04 -16.17
N GLN A 514 -9.39 0.27 -15.15
CA GLN A 514 -10.32 -0.19 -14.11
C GLN A 514 -10.03 0.44 -12.75
N GLY A 515 -11.08 0.66 -11.95
CA GLY A 515 -10.99 1.08 -10.55
C GLY A 515 -10.61 -0.06 -9.59
N ASN A 516 -10.58 0.24 -8.29
CA ASN A 516 -10.31 -0.75 -7.23
C ASN A 516 -11.53 -1.58 -6.84
N ASP A 517 -12.70 -1.23 -7.37
CA ASP A 517 -14.00 -1.88 -7.17
C ASP A 517 -14.12 -3.23 -7.91
N VAL A 518 -13.20 -3.52 -8.82
CA VAL A 518 -13.11 -4.81 -9.53
C VAL A 518 -11.79 -5.54 -9.22
N PRO A 519 -11.71 -6.87 -9.34
CA PRO A 519 -10.46 -7.61 -9.14
C PRO A 519 -9.41 -7.25 -10.19
N SER A 520 -8.13 -7.46 -9.91
CA SER A 520 -7.11 -7.38 -10.97
C SER A 520 -7.21 -8.59 -11.90
N HIS A 521 -6.81 -8.40 -13.16
CA HIS A 521 -6.80 -9.38 -14.25
C HIS A 521 -8.17 -9.95 -14.61
N GLY A 522 -9.21 -9.14 -14.49
CA GLY A 522 -10.57 -9.56 -14.79
C GLY A 522 -11.15 -10.47 -13.71
N PHE A 523 -12.36 -10.94 -13.98
CA PHE A 523 -13.17 -11.67 -13.01
C PHE A 523 -13.47 -13.13 -13.39
N VAL A 524 -13.13 -13.56 -14.63
CA VAL A 524 -13.42 -14.94 -15.07
C VAL A 524 -12.52 -16.00 -14.46
N ARG A 525 -11.33 -15.62 -13.97
CA ARG A 525 -10.44 -16.52 -13.21
C ARG A 525 -10.94 -16.81 -11.78
N ASN A 526 -12.02 -16.15 -11.37
CA ASN A 526 -12.61 -16.26 -10.04
C ASN A 526 -13.96 -16.99 -10.02
N VAL A 527 -14.38 -17.58 -11.14
CA VAL A 527 -15.67 -18.27 -11.27
C VAL A 527 -15.46 -19.72 -11.73
N PRO A 528 -16.38 -20.65 -11.44
CA PRO A 528 -16.29 -21.99 -11.99
C PRO A 528 -16.52 -21.95 -13.50
N TRP A 529 -15.84 -22.81 -14.25
CA TRP A 529 -16.03 -22.99 -15.68
C TRP A 529 -16.74 -24.32 -15.93
N THR A 530 -17.35 -24.42 -17.11
CA THR A 530 -18.05 -25.62 -17.55
C THR A 530 -17.36 -26.21 -18.77
N LEU A 531 -17.29 -27.54 -18.82
CA LEU A 531 -16.90 -28.27 -20.01
C LEU A 531 -18.13 -28.43 -20.92
N GLN A 532 -18.13 -27.70 -22.04
CA GLN A 532 -19.25 -27.73 -23.00
C GLN A 532 -19.12 -28.88 -24.00
N GLN A 533 -17.90 -29.14 -24.47
CA GLN A 533 -17.63 -30.20 -25.43
C GLN A 533 -16.28 -30.85 -25.17
N ALA A 534 -16.20 -32.17 -25.35
CA ALA A 534 -14.96 -32.91 -25.41
C ALA A 534 -15.01 -33.86 -26.61
N ARG A 535 -13.96 -33.91 -27.42
CA ARG A 535 -13.83 -34.84 -28.54
C ARG A 535 -12.40 -35.32 -28.70
N ARG A 536 -12.25 -36.53 -29.21
CA ARG A 536 -10.96 -37.12 -29.56
C ARG A 536 -10.79 -37.14 -31.06
N GLU A 537 -9.65 -36.66 -31.54
CA GLU A 537 -9.26 -36.72 -32.95
C GLU A 537 -8.71 -38.11 -33.30
N ALA A 538 -8.54 -38.38 -34.60
CA ALA A 538 -8.11 -39.69 -35.10
C ALA A 538 -6.73 -40.12 -34.57
N ASP A 539 -5.80 -39.18 -34.36
CA ASP A 539 -4.47 -39.45 -33.82
C ASP A 539 -4.44 -39.56 -32.29
N GLY A 540 -5.59 -39.37 -31.64
CA GLY A 540 -5.76 -39.42 -30.20
C GLY A 540 -5.56 -38.10 -29.46
N THR A 541 -5.32 -36.99 -30.19
CA THR A 541 -5.39 -35.62 -29.65
C THR A 541 -6.76 -35.36 -29.04
N MET A 542 -6.80 -34.69 -27.88
CA MET A 542 -8.03 -34.31 -27.21
C MET A 542 -8.34 -32.84 -27.49
N VAL A 543 -9.58 -32.52 -27.85
CA VAL A 543 -10.06 -31.14 -27.93
C VAL A 543 -11.19 -30.89 -26.94
N LEU A 544 -11.01 -29.90 -26.08
CA LEU A 544 -11.99 -29.44 -25.11
C LEU A 544 -12.49 -28.05 -25.47
N THR A 545 -13.78 -27.80 -25.26
CA THR A 545 -14.40 -26.47 -25.31
C THR A 545 -14.97 -26.14 -23.94
N LEU A 546 -14.49 -25.06 -23.34
CA LEU A 546 -14.84 -24.60 -22.00
C LEU A 546 -15.46 -23.20 -22.06
N ALA A 547 -16.34 -22.89 -21.12
CA ALA A 547 -16.86 -21.52 -20.95
C ALA A 547 -17.10 -21.19 -19.48
N PRO A 548 -16.89 -19.93 -19.06
CA PRO A 548 -17.39 -19.43 -17.78
C PRO A 548 -18.92 -19.38 -17.79
N PRO A 549 -19.58 -19.20 -16.62
CA PRO A 549 -20.99 -18.90 -16.55
C PRO A 549 -21.33 -17.60 -17.30
N VAL A 550 -22.60 -17.44 -17.61
CA VAL A 550 -23.12 -16.16 -18.10
C VAL A 550 -23.03 -15.13 -16.98
N LEU A 551 -22.33 -14.03 -17.24
CA LEU A 551 -22.18 -12.92 -16.31
C LEU A 551 -23.17 -11.82 -16.68
N GLU A 552 -23.99 -11.40 -15.71
CA GLU A 552 -25.02 -10.39 -15.93
C GLU A 552 -24.42 -9.03 -16.32
N ASN A 553 -25.12 -8.28 -17.17
CA ASN A 553 -24.71 -6.96 -17.66
C ASN A 553 -23.34 -6.93 -18.36
N LEU A 554 -22.90 -8.07 -18.88
CA LEU A 554 -21.72 -8.16 -19.72
C LEU A 554 -22.12 -8.63 -21.12
N ASP A 555 -22.11 -7.70 -22.06
CA ASP A 555 -22.42 -7.95 -23.47
C ASP A 555 -21.27 -8.65 -24.23
N LEU A 556 -20.43 -9.39 -23.51
CA LEU A 556 -19.36 -10.20 -24.07
C LEU A 556 -19.53 -11.65 -23.65
N ARG A 557 -19.30 -12.57 -24.60
CA ARG A 557 -19.26 -14.00 -24.35
C ARG A 557 -17.85 -14.54 -24.56
N LEU A 558 -17.37 -15.29 -23.57
CA LEU A 558 -16.06 -15.94 -23.61
C LEU A 558 -16.22 -17.45 -23.80
N ARG A 559 -15.40 -18.04 -24.66
CA ARG A 559 -15.17 -19.48 -24.72
C ARG A 559 -13.68 -19.76 -24.91
N MET A 560 -13.22 -20.90 -24.40
CA MET A 560 -11.86 -21.36 -24.60
C MET A 560 -11.85 -22.74 -25.25
N GLU A 561 -11.05 -22.92 -26.28
CA GLU A 561 -10.76 -24.24 -26.86
C GLU A 561 -9.34 -24.65 -26.49
N LEU A 562 -9.15 -25.89 -26.01
CA LEU A 562 -7.84 -26.48 -25.80
C LEU A 562 -7.68 -27.71 -26.69
N ARG A 563 -6.61 -27.75 -27.49
CA ARG A 563 -6.20 -28.92 -28.27
C ARG A 563 -4.91 -29.46 -27.68
N ILE A 564 -5.00 -30.64 -27.06
CA ILE A 564 -3.95 -31.27 -26.25
C ILE A 564 -3.44 -32.49 -27.02
N GLY A 565 -2.29 -32.35 -27.67
CA GLY A 565 -1.70 -33.38 -28.52
C GLY A 565 -0.18 -33.37 -28.42
N ARG A 566 0.51 -33.46 -29.59
CA ARG A 566 1.97 -33.24 -29.66
C ARG A 566 2.37 -31.82 -29.27
N THR A 567 1.48 -30.88 -29.55
CA THR A 567 1.52 -29.49 -29.09
C THR A 567 0.33 -29.24 -28.18
N LEU A 568 0.42 -28.20 -27.37
CA LEU A 568 -0.72 -27.64 -26.65
C LEU A 568 -1.14 -26.35 -27.35
N GLU A 569 -2.36 -26.29 -27.88
CA GLU A 569 -2.95 -25.06 -28.39
C GLU A 569 -4.10 -24.63 -27.49
N GLN A 570 -4.13 -23.35 -27.12
CA GLN A 570 -5.22 -22.71 -26.38
C GLN A 570 -5.73 -21.52 -27.18
N ARG A 571 -7.04 -21.51 -27.45
CA ARG A 571 -7.73 -20.43 -28.17
C ARG A 571 -8.75 -19.79 -27.26
N LEU A 572 -8.53 -18.52 -26.90
CA LEU A 572 -9.45 -17.71 -26.13
C LEU A 572 -10.29 -16.86 -27.10
N ILE A 573 -11.58 -17.16 -27.20
CA ILE A 573 -12.48 -16.59 -28.19
C ILE A 573 -13.49 -15.70 -27.46
N THR A 574 -13.45 -14.41 -27.76
CA THR A 574 -14.38 -13.39 -27.24
C THR A 574 -15.34 -12.98 -28.35
N GLU A 575 -16.63 -13.06 -28.08
CA GLU A 575 -17.70 -12.58 -28.96
C GLU A 575 -18.37 -11.36 -28.32
N ASN A 576 -18.59 -10.30 -29.10
CA ASN A 576 -19.41 -9.17 -28.66
C ASN A 576 -20.87 -9.44 -29.00
N THR A 577 -21.66 -9.77 -27.99
CA THR A 577 -23.09 -10.08 -28.11
C THR A 577 -23.99 -8.85 -27.97
N GLY A 578 -23.40 -7.68 -27.70
CA GLY A 578 -24.10 -6.41 -27.56
C GLY A 578 -24.36 -5.70 -28.89
N ARG A 579 -24.75 -4.43 -28.77
CA ARG A 579 -25.04 -3.55 -29.92
C ARG A 579 -23.97 -2.50 -30.18
N GLU A 580 -23.08 -2.28 -29.22
CA GLU A 580 -22.01 -1.28 -29.31
C GLU A 580 -20.63 -1.95 -29.35
N PRO A 581 -19.62 -1.33 -29.98
CA PRO A 581 -18.25 -1.78 -29.87
C PRO A 581 -17.74 -1.80 -28.43
N VAL A 582 -16.99 -2.82 -28.06
CA VAL A 582 -16.39 -2.96 -26.72
C VAL A 582 -14.87 -2.95 -26.83
N ALA A 583 -14.21 -2.12 -26.02
CA ALA A 583 -12.75 -2.05 -25.95
C ALA A 583 -12.24 -2.86 -24.76
N PHE A 584 -11.33 -3.81 -24.97
CA PHE A 584 -10.88 -4.68 -23.88
C PHE A 584 -9.43 -5.16 -24.04
N THR A 585 -8.88 -5.68 -22.94
CA THR A 585 -7.55 -6.31 -22.89
C THR A 585 -7.67 -7.71 -22.33
N GLN A 586 -6.68 -8.56 -22.54
CA GLN A 586 -6.74 -9.94 -22.07
C GLN A 586 -5.35 -10.56 -22.04
N ALA A 587 -5.20 -11.65 -21.29
CA ALA A 587 -3.99 -12.45 -21.33
C ALA A 587 -4.25 -13.91 -20.96
N LEU A 588 -3.43 -14.80 -21.51
CA LEU A 588 -3.16 -16.12 -20.95
C LEU A 588 -1.84 -16.00 -20.17
N HIS A 589 -1.95 -15.95 -18.84
CA HIS A 589 -0.87 -15.50 -17.95
C HIS A 589 0.07 -16.66 -17.58
N ASN A 590 0.77 -17.22 -18.58
CA ASN A 590 1.50 -18.50 -18.46
C ASN A 590 2.66 -18.42 -17.46
N TYR A 591 2.71 -19.35 -16.49
CA TYR A 591 3.84 -19.61 -15.60
C TYR A 591 4.60 -20.83 -16.13
N PHE A 592 5.66 -20.61 -16.91
CA PHE A 592 6.48 -21.70 -17.41
C PHE A 592 7.42 -22.20 -16.32
N HIS A 593 7.38 -23.49 -16.02
CA HIS A 593 8.33 -24.13 -15.12
C HIS A 593 9.73 -24.16 -15.75
N VAL A 594 10.69 -23.62 -15.02
CA VAL A 594 12.10 -23.57 -15.43
C VAL A 594 13.02 -24.09 -14.32
N SER A 595 14.20 -24.57 -14.71
CA SER A 595 15.24 -25.02 -13.77
C SER A 595 15.67 -23.91 -12.81
N ASP A 596 15.95 -22.72 -13.35
CA ASP A 596 16.30 -21.51 -12.62
C ASP A 596 16.00 -20.29 -13.51
N ALA A 597 15.12 -19.40 -13.06
CA ALA A 597 14.72 -18.19 -13.76
C ALA A 597 15.91 -17.24 -14.05
N MET A 598 17.00 -17.36 -13.27
CA MET A 598 18.23 -16.62 -13.50
C MET A 598 19.12 -17.22 -14.59
N GLN A 599 18.81 -18.42 -15.09
CA GLN A 599 19.61 -19.16 -16.08
C GLN A 599 18.98 -19.20 -17.47
N VAL A 600 17.66 -19.08 -17.57
CA VAL A 600 16.94 -19.11 -18.84
C VAL A 600 17.11 -17.84 -19.69
N SER A 601 16.79 -17.96 -20.99
CA SER A 601 16.66 -16.82 -21.91
C SER A 601 15.46 -16.99 -22.82
N VAL A 602 14.97 -15.87 -23.38
CA VAL A 602 13.85 -15.85 -24.33
C VAL A 602 14.25 -15.15 -25.61
N GLU A 603 14.28 -15.92 -26.70
CA GLU A 603 14.51 -15.42 -28.05
C GLU A 603 13.21 -14.84 -28.65
N GLY A 604 13.37 -13.99 -29.67
CA GLY A 604 12.26 -13.35 -30.38
C GLY A 604 11.84 -11.98 -29.82
N LEU A 605 12.57 -11.48 -28.81
CA LEU A 605 12.33 -10.18 -28.19
C LEU A 605 13.39 -9.12 -28.53
N ASP A 606 14.52 -9.52 -29.12
CA ASP A 606 15.57 -8.59 -29.52
C ASP A 606 15.06 -7.52 -30.49
N GLY A 607 15.48 -6.28 -30.29
CA GLY A 607 15.07 -5.12 -31.09
C GLY A 607 13.65 -4.62 -30.85
N LEU A 608 12.80 -5.34 -30.12
CA LEU A 608 11.43 -4.89 -29.84
C LEU A 608 11.39 -3.75 -28.82
N SER A 609 10.40 -2.88 -28.98
CA SER A 609 10.09 -1.83 -28.00
C SER A 609 9.25 -2.39 -26.86
N TYR A 610 9.59 -2.06 -25.61
CA TYR A 610 8.84 -2.45 -24.43
C TYR A 610 8.57 -1.27 -23.47
N LEU A 611 7.48 -1.39 -22.72
CA LEU A 611 7.14 -0.51 -21.60
C LEU A 611 7.48 -1.23 -20.28
N ASP A 612 8.25 -0.59 -19.41
CA ASP A 612 8.64 -1.15 -18.12
C ASP A 612 7.78 -0.59 -16.99
N LYS A 613 7.13 -1.47 -16.22
CA LYS A 613 6.32 -1.04 -15.08
C LYS A 613 7.14 -0.43 -13.96
N PHE A 614 8.39 -0.85 -13.76
CA PHE A 614 9.25 -0.27 -12.72
C PHE A 614 9.68 1.16 -13.08
N GLU A 615 9.57 1.54 -14.35
CA GLU A 615 9.70 2.91 -14.85
C GLU A 615 8.33 3.60 -15.03
N ASN A 616 7.25 3.07 -14.44
CA ASN A 616 5.87 3.55 -14.61
C ASN A 616 5.45 3.69 -16.09
N TYR A 617 5.99 2.85 -16.97
CA TYR A 617 5.78 2.91 -18.42
C TYR A 617 6.19 4.26 -19.05
N ALA A 618 7.02 5.06 -18.35
CA ALA A 618 7.27 6.46 -18.70
C ALA A 618 7.97 6.66 -20.04
N THR A 619 8.83 5.72 -20.45
CA THR A 619 9.54 5.79 -21.72
C THR A 619 9.67 4.42 -22.34
N PRO A 620 9.22 4.21 -23.59
CA PRO A 620 9.49 2.99 -24.32
C PRO A 620 11.00 2.73 -24.42
N ARG A 621 11.41 1.51 -24.12
CA ARG A 621 12.79 1.05 -24.21
C ARG A 621 12.91 0.05 -25.35
N GLN A 622 14.11 -0.15 -25.85
CA GLN A 622 14.39 -1.23 -26.81
C GLN A 622 15.11 -2.38 -26.09
N GLN A 623 14.71 -3.60 -26.41
CA GLN A 623 15.40 -4.81 -25.96
C GLN A 623 16.67 -5.04 -26.75
N GLN A 624 17.72 -5.49 -26.07
CA GLN A 624 19.02 -5.82 -26.66
C GLN A 624 19.34 -7.28 -26.35
N GLY A 625 19.42 -8.10 -27.39
CA GLY A 625 19.55 -9.55 -27.29
C GLY A 625 18.35 -10.24 -26.63
N ASP A 626 18.52 -11.52 -26.31
CA ASP A 626 17.51 -12.33 -25.62
C ASP A 626 17.09 -11.70 -24.28
N TRP A 627 15.80 -11.75 -23.99
CA TRP A 627 15.32 -11.38 -22.66
C TRP A 627 15.82 -12.39 -21.61
N ASN A 628 16.23 -11.89 -20.46
CA ASN A 628 16.60 -12.68 -19.29
C ASN A 628 16.60 -11.79 -18.03
N LEU A 629 16.59 -12.40 -16.85
CA LEU A 629 16.60 -11.69 -15.57
C LEU A 629 17.97 -11.18 -15.13
N ARG A 630 19.00 -11.28 -15.99
CA ARG A 630 20.35 -10.74 -15.73
C ARG A 630 20.56 -9.39 -16.42
N ASP A 631 19.51 -8.76 -16.93
CA ASP A 631 19.57 -7.39 -17.45
C ASP A 631 20.15 -6.46 -16.36
N PRO A 632 21.30 -5.79 -16.60
CA PRO A 632 21.95 -4.96 -15.59
C PRO A 632 21.08 -3.82 -15.05
N ARG A 633 20.02 -3.43 -15.79
CA ARG A 633 19.09 -2.38 -15.36
C ARG A 633 18.09 -2.87 -14.31
N ASP A 634 17.67 -4.13 -14.42
CA ASP A 634 16.65 -4.74 -13.56
C ASP A 634 17.09 -6.15 -13.11
N PRO A 635 18.23 -6.27 -12.40
CA PRO A 635 18.77 -7.57 -12.05
C PRO A 635 17.79 -8.32 -11.14
N GLY A 636 17.40 -9.52 -11.58
CA GLY A 636 16.59 -10.46 -10.82
C GLY A 636 15.08 -10.24 -10.87
N ARG A 637 14.55 -9.33 -11.69
CA ARG A 637 13.09 -9.13 -11.84
C ARG A 637 12.71 -8.57 -13.22
N SER A 638 11.45 -8.68 -13.60
CA SER A 638 10.92 -8.08 -14.83
C SER A 638 9.41 -7.87 -14.75
N ASP A 639 8.91 -6.78 -15.33
CA ASP A 639 7.49 -6.53 -15.57
C ASP A 639 7.39 -5.64 -16.83
N ARG A 640 7.59 -6.27 -17.99
CA ARG A 640 7.77 -5.59 -19.29
C ARG A 640 6.68 -5.99 -20.27
N ILE A 641 6.04 -4.98 -20.87
CA ILE A 641 5.08 -5.14 -21.96
C ILE A 641 5.80 -4.87 -23.27
N TYR A 642 6.08 -5.91 -24.03
CA TYR A 642 6.63 -5.78 -25.39
C TYR A 642 5.52 -5.41 -26.35
N THR A 643 5.75 -4.34 -27.10
CA THR A 643 4.82 -3.80 -28.10
C THR A 643 5.27 -4.24 -29.49
N GLN A 644 4.32 -4.39 -30.41
CA GLN A 644 4.58 -4.86 -31.78
C GLN A 644 5.28 -6.23 -31.82
N ALA A 645 4.93 -7.10 -30.87
CA ALA A 645 5.57 -8.38 -30.71
C ALA A 645 5.20 -9.34 -31.86
N GLY A 646 6.20 -10.08 -32.38
CA GLY A 646 6.09 -10.85 -33.63
C GLY A 646 5.37 -12.19 -33.52
N GLY A 647 4.90 -12.57 -32.32
CA GLY A 647 4.09 -13.75 -32.12
C GLY A 647 4.83 -15.09 -32.17
N ARG A 648 6.16 -15.10 -32.13
CA ARG A 648 6.97 -16.32 -31.99
C ARG A 648 8.14 -16.06 -31.05
N TYR A 649 8.23 -16.88 -30.00
CA TYR A 649 9.23 -16.77 -28.94
C TYR A 649 9.76 -18.14 -28.58
N VAL A 650 11.01 -18.21 -28.12
CA VAL A 650 11.63 -19.48 -27.70
C VAL A 650 12.21 -19.31 -26.31
N LEU A 651 11.62 -19.97 -25.32
CA LEU A 651 12.17 -20.06 -23.97
C LEU A 651 13.21 -21.18 -23.94
N LYS A 652 14.48 -20.83 -23.72
CA LYS A 652 15.59 -21.79 -23.60
C LYS A 652 15.89 -22.06 -22.13
N ASP A 653 15.89 -23.34 -21.77
CA ASP A 653 16.22 -23.81 -20.43
C ASP A 653 17.36 -24.83 -20.47
N PRO A 654 18.61 -24.37 -20.26
CA PRO A 654 19.78 -25.25 -20.21
C PRO A 654 19.72 -26.29 -19.09
N GLY A 655 19.15 -25.96 -17.92
CA GLY A 655 19.10 -26.86 -16.78
C GLY A 655 18.13 -28.03 -16.99
N LEU A 656 16.99 -27.78 -17.64
CA LEU A 656 16.06 -28.83 -18.05
C LEU A 656 16.38 -29.43 -19.44
N LYS A 657 17.44 -28.95 -20.11
CA LYS A 657 17.87 -29.39 -21.45
C LYS A 657 16.75 -29.37 -22.49
N ARG A 658 15.90 -28.36 -22.42
CA ARG A 658 14.75 -28.18 -23.32
C ARG A 658 14.63 -26.75 -23.80
N ARG A 659 13.90 -26.58 -24.89
CA ARG A 659 13.36 -25.30 -25.32
C ARG A 659 11.86 -25.40 -25.55
N ILE A 660 11.16 -24.32 -25.30
CA ILE A 660 9.70 -24.22 -25.46
C ILE A 660 9.45 -23.16 -26.52
N GLU A 661 9.00 -23.60 -27.70
CA GLU A 661 8.55 -22.68 -28.74
C GLU A 661 7.11 -22.26 -28.44
N ILE A 662 6.89 -20.95 -28.38
CA ILE A 662 5.61 -20.31 -28.07
C ILE A 662 5.22 -19.50 -29.30
N THR A 663 4.12 -19.86 -29.94
CA THR A 663 3.54 -19.05 -31.02
C THR A 663 2.22 -18.45 -30.58
N THR A 664 1.99 -17.18 -30.91
CA THR A 664 0.78 -16.45 -30.53
C THR A 664 0.18 -15.71 -31.72
N THR A 665 -1.14 -15.74 -31.85
CA THR A 665 -1.89 -14.94 -32.82
C THR A 665 -3.07 -14.26 -32.16
N GLY A 666 -3.57 -13.17 -32.76
CA GLY A 666 -4.62 -12.35 -32.14
C GLY A 666 -4.08 -11.40 -31.05
N SER A 667 -2.77 -11.31 -30.88
CA SER A 667 -2.09 -10.28 -30.08
C SER A 667 -0.93 -9.64 -30.85
N ARG A 668 -0.61 -8.41 -30.46
CA ARG A 668 0.60 -7.68 -30.87
C ARG A 668 1.46 -7.32 -29.66
N SER A 669 1.22 -7.94 -28.52
CA SER A 669 2.02 -7.79 -27.31
C SER A 669 2.38 -9.13 -26.67
N LEU A 670 3.51 -9.13 -25.97
CA LEU A 670 3.95 -10.17 -25.04
C LEU A 670 4.27 -9.49 -23.71
N VAL A 671 3.83 -10.08 -22.60
CA VAL A 671 4.28 -9.65 -21.27
C VAL A 671 5.32 -10.64 -20.75
N ALA A 672 6.48 -10.14 -20.35
CA ALA A 672 7.51 -10.91 -19.70
C ALA A 672 7.61 -10.48 -18.23
N TRP A 673 7.37 -11.41 -17.31
CA TRP A 673 7.25 -11.09 -15.89
C TRP A 673 7.95 -12.11 -14.99
N ASN A 674 8.62 -11.58 -13.97
CA ASN A 674 9.04 -12.31 -12.78
C ASN A 674 9.20 -11.30 -11.63
N PRO A 675 8.62 -11.56 -10.43
CA PRO A 675 8.64 -10.60 -9.33
C PRO A 675 10.02 -10.40 -8.70
N GLY A 676 10.95 -11.32 -8.94
CA GLY A 676 12.23 -11.41 -8.24
C GLY A 676 12.08 -11.70 -6.75
N GLU A 677 13.21 -11.87 -6.08
CA GLU A 677 13.24 -12.21 -4.65
C GLU A 677 12.49 -11.20 -3.76
N ALA A 678 12.78 -9.91 -3.95
CA ALA A 678 12.17 -8.84 -3.16
C ALA A 678 10.65 -8.72 -3.39
N GLY A 679 10.17 -8.96 -4.61
CA GLY A 679 8.73 -8.99 -4.92
C GLY A 679 8.08 -10.24 -4.35
N ALA A 680 8.68 -11.40 -4.58
CA ALA A 680 8.16 -12.70 -4.16
C ALA A 680 8.08 -12.85 -2.63
N SER A 681 9.00 -12.25 -1.87
CA SER A 681 8.95 -12.24 -0.40
C SER A 681 7.69 -11.59 0.19
N LYS A 682 6.98 -10.79 -0.61
CA LYS A 682 5.72 -10.13 -0.24
C LYS A 682 4.48 -10.87 -0.75
N MET A 683 4.67 -11.96 -1.49
CA MET A 683 3.60 -12.77 -2.07
C MET A 683 3.48 -14.07 -1.26
N ALA A 684 2.35 -14.23 -0.57
CA ALA A 684 2.09 -15.38 0.31
C ALA A 684 2.12 -16.73 -0.42
N ASP A 685 1.93 -16.70 -1.75
CA ASP A 685 1.79 -17.86 -2.63
C ASP A 685 2.96 -18.00 -3.62
N VAL A 686 4.11 -17.36 -3.40
CA VAL A 686 5.30 -17.53 -4.26
C VAL A 686 6.55 -17.84 -3.44
N GLY A 687 6.92 -16.96 -2.49
CA GLY A 687 8.11 -17.14 -1.64
C GLY A 687 9.38 -17.45 -2.45
N ALA A 688 10.08 -18.52 -2.09
CA ALA A 688 11.30 -18.97 -2.80
C ALA A 688 11.03 -19.50 -4.22
N GLY A 689 9.77 -19.79 -4.58
CA GLY A 689 9.37 -20.34 -5.87
C GLY A 689 9.59 -19.40 -7.06
N TRP A 690 9.92 -18.12 -6.85
CA TRP A 690 10.19 -17.17 -7.93
C TRP A 690 11.30 -17.60 -8.88
N ARG A 691 12.23 -18.45 -8.42
CA ARG A 691 13.29 -19.02 -9.25
C ARG A 691 12.81 -20.15 -10.16
N ASN A 692 11.66 -20.75 -9.89
CA ASN A 692 11.19 -21.96 -10.59
C ASN A 692 10.25 -21.66 -11.76
N TYR A 693 10.00 -20.37 -12.06
CA TYR A 693 9.18 -19.99 -13.20
C TYR A 693 9.61 -18.67 -13.84
N VAL A 694 9.22 -18.52 -15.10
CA VAL A 694 9.10 -17.21 -15.76
C VAL A 694 7.71 -17.08 -16.36
N CYS A 695 7.16 -15.88 -16.36
CA CYS A 695 5.90 -15.62 -17.05
C CYS A 695 6.15 -15.05 -18.44
N LEU A 696 5.56 -15.69 -19.44
CA LEU A 696 5.54 -15.24 -20.83
C LEU A 696 4.10 -15.33 -21.34
N GLU A 697 3.46 -14.19 -21.44
CA GLU A 697 2.02 -14.11 -21.57
C GLU A 697 1.62 -13.78 -23.00
N ALA A 698 0.79 -14.64 -23.60
CA ALA A 698 0.06 -14.25 -24.80
C ALA A 698 -0.98 -13.21 -24.35
N ALA A 699 -0.80 -11.94 -24.73
CA ALA A 699 -1.58 -10.85 -24.18
C ALA A 699 -1.94 -9.80 -25.22
N ASN A 700 -3.14 -9.25 -25.11
CA ASN A 700 -3.51 -7.94 -25.62
C ASN A 700 -3.43 -6.98 -24.44
N ALA A 701 -2.28 -6.33 -24.27
CA ALA A 701 -1.96 -5.53 -23.11
C ALA A 701 -1.27 -4.23 -23.52
N GLY A 702 -1.30 -3.25 -22.62
CA GLY A 702 -0.62 -2.02 -22.89
C GLY A 702 -1.34 -1.24 -24.01
N PRO A 703 -0.62 -0.79 -25.05
CA PRO A 703 -1.22 -0.15 -26.22
C PRO A 703 -2.00 -1.13 -27.12
N ASP A 704 -1.88 -2.45 -26.93
CA ASP A 704 -2.60 -3.44 -27.72
C ASP A 704 -4.01 -3.72 -27.17
N VAL A 705 -4.88 -2.71 -27.25
CA VAL A 705 -6.29 -2.81 -26.85
C VAL A 705 -7.13 -3.26 -28.03
N ILE A 706 -7.97 -4.26 -27.80
CA ILE A 706 -8.91 -4.75 -28.81
C ILE A 706 -10.13 -3.84 -28.80
N THR A 707 -10.53 -3.31 -29.96
CA THR A 707 -11.86 -2.71 -30.14
C THR A 707 -12.70 -3.67 -30.96
N LEU A 708 -13.66 -4.33 -30.32
CA LEU A 708 -14.46 -5.40 -30.93
C LEU A 708 -15.85 -4.88 -31.32
N PRO A 709 -16.18 -4.78 -32.63
CA PRO A 709 -17.50 -4.36 -33.07
C PRO A 709 -18.62 -5.28 -32.59
N ALA A 710 -19.86 -4.78 -32.56
CA ALA A 710 -21.04 -5.57 -32.26
C ALA A 710 -21.16 -6.77 -33.21
N GLY A 711 -21.46 -7.96 -32.66
CA GLY A 711 -21.56 -9.22 -33.42
C GLY A 711 -20.22 -9.79 -33.91
N ALA A 712 -19.10 -9.10 -33.70
CA ALA A 712 -17.79 -9.59 -34.10
C ALA A 712 -17.19 -10.53 -33.04
N SER A 713 -16.15 -11.27 -33.45
CA SER A 713 -15.37 -12.14 -32.57
C SER A 713 -13.88 -11.84 -32.68
N HIS A 714 -13.18 -11.91 -31.55
CA HIS A 714 -11.71 -11.86 -31.48
C HIS A 714 -11.18 -13.17 -30.89
N THR A 715 -10.09 -13.69 -31.44
CA THR A 715 -9.47 -14.93 -30.95
C THR A 715 -8.00 -14.70 -30.63
N LEU A 716 -7.63 -14.83 -29.37
CA LEU A 716 -6.23 -14.94 -28.94
C LEU A 716 -5.85 -16.43 -28.93
N THR A 717 -4.85 -16.81 -29.71
CA THR A 717 -4.35 -18.18 -29.77
C THR A 717 -2.93 -18.22 -29.23
N GLN A 718 -2.60 -19.25 -28.45
CA GLN A 718 -1.24 -19.62 -28.15
C GLN A 718 -1.00 -21.11 -28.39
N THR A 719 0.18 -21.47 -28.89
CA THR A 719 0.59 -22.85 -29.10
C THR A 719 1.98 -23.10 -28.52
N PHE A 720 2.13 -24.19 -27.78
CA PHE A 720 3.39 -24.62 -27.17
C PHE A 720 3.91 -25.89 -27.81
N SER A 721 5.19 -25.87 -28.20
CA SER A 721 5.95 -27.04 -28.62
C SER A 721 7.18 -27.19 -27.74
N VAL A 722 7.35 -28.36 -27.11
CA VAL A 722 8.52 -28.66 -26.26
C VAL A 722 9.50 -29.49 -27.06
N LEU A 723 10.73 -29.00 -27.18
CA LEU A 723 11.80 -29.61 -27.98
C LEU A 723 13.06 -29.78 -27.12
N PRO A 724 13.95 -30.73 -27.45
CA PRO A 724 15.31 -30.74 -26.90
C PRO A 724 16.04 -29.43 -27.20
N LEU A 725 16.90 -29.00 -26.28
CA LEU A 725 17.68 -27.76 -26.43
C LEU A 725 18.59 -27.81 -27.65
#